data_AF-A0A7M2SGV4-F1
#
_entry.id   AF-A0A7M2SGV4-F1
#
_cell.length_a   1.000
_cell.length_b   1.000
_cell.length_c   1.000
_cell.angle_alpha   90.00
_cell.angle_beta   90.00
_cell.angle_gamma   90.00
#
_symmetry.space_group_name_H-M   'P 1'
#
loop_
_entity.id
_entity.type
_entity.pdbx_description
1 polymer ?
#
loop_
_entity_poly.entity_id
_entity_poly.type
_entity_poly.pdbx_seq_one_letter_code
_entity_poly.pdbx_strand_id
1 'polypeptide(L)'
;MINGLDACEPAAREALLAHLAAVIARRTTPVHTAVAFNTVYFGYDVEAGGYVGGPLDFEDFPSVALGDTVEALPVGAMINIRTGGDLLPAEIVYKEGAHADLDPYGETPAWVSGAPAGARGPGLLAPDETSVLRERLVFDTSAFGQDLAPTRERLQRLRRRRRTDDFGHLVVEAQYEWADADLSDAEYYARYLVTRGRDQITSALVPTPLPTLLAPGVGGAELLAAVRGLMSTLRQALAELNAARMWGDYAFTRASLARRLADPGPLGRNDLARLADSTVRHAIPRAGRRTGVLRPRPAYTALGPALRSHQEWQDQLHGTAYPLAVCHANSVVSDCARREQDETTGLLPTGVRLSLDDRWQGGGVWRAEFVESGTDVAPSPDAVDKPAGLGWADSLPHQPGHQAPPPPMPTTPPHPESQSGHHDHPSALPFPDTAVDAPPATSPGALPAIERTPVGGEEAAHPPLWPEDSDLGHHIDLAANDSQIEWAQPLRLFHVLQECLPLPDHVAAELLSPGAPQGCVRVVLHHTGRDLPTDQSCHDAYVTVDRQGTRLNGIEWPLDLFPGIWLTFTWQRGSRVIHARTTLLLQPVTVDGELIEHRYDPRVLTRDGSNGLYAGTEPAGEILPAHQAMTTVQLLTTIRRLGLLDRYGCALLARTDLPAAVRAITGEDGIKATGIEAALAELLSSARLTIAWGSRGVDDTTHHPPQPGEPTVELVCYRPHCVDAPGATPAGETNDVAMASTGRAVREHNVAGFLRRIGHLKKEATPEQRALYREDHRRFRLSGPAELPDGFTYVRPHKRSR
;
A
#
# COMPACT_ATOMS: atom_id res chain seq x y z
N MET A 1 -23.44 -12.88 6.05
CA MET A 1 -22.35 -11.96 6.46
C MET A 1 -22.78 -10.50 6.53
N ILE A 2 -23.52 -9.91 5.57
CA ILE A 2 -23.94 -8.50 5.69
C ILE A 2 -24.90 -8.27 6.87
N ASN A 3 -25.78 -9.24 7.15
CA ASN A 3 -26.83 -9.14 8.17
C ASN A 3 -26.40 -9.59 9.59
N GLY A 4 -25.10 -9.69 9.87
CA GLY A 4 -24.58 -10.21 11.14
C GLY A 4 -24.04 -11.64 11.07
N LEU A 5 -23.33 -12.06 12.11
CA LEU A 5 -22.74 -13.40 12.22
C LEU A 5 -23.78 -14.49 12.47
N ASP A 6 -24.81 -14.20 13.26
CA ASP A 6 -25.89 -15.14 13.56
C ASP A 6 -26.79 -15.42 12.35
N ALA A 7 -26.78 -14.51 11.37
CA ALA A 7 -27.47 -14.68 10.10
C ALA A 7 -26.65 -15.48 9.07
N CYS A 8 -25.43 -15.91 9.40
CA CYS A 8 -24.64 -16.78 8.53
C CYS A 8 -25.08 -18.24 8.67
N GLU A 9 -25.13 -18.95 7.55
CA GLU A 9 -25.29 -20.40 7.55
C GLU A 9 -24.24 -21.07 8.46
N PRO A 10 -24.59 -22.09 9.28
CA PRO A 10 -23.69 -22.65 10.28
C PRO A 10 -22.32 -23.08 9.74
N ALA A 11 -22.30 -23.71 8.55
CA ALA A 11 -21.05 -24.13 7.91
C ALA A 11 -20.19 -22.95 7.46
N ALA A 12 -20.80 -21.87 6.96
CA ALA A 12 -20.09 -20.65 6.57
C ALA A 12 -19.55 -19.89 7.80
N ARG A 13 -20.32 -19.86 8.89
CA ARG A 13 -19.87 -19.31 10.18
C ARG A 13 -18.66 -20.08 10.73
N GLU A 14 -18.73 -21.42 10.73
CA GLU A 14 -17.61 -22.26 11.19
C GLU A 14 -16.35 -22.06 10.33
N ALA A 15 -16.51 -22.01 9.00
CA ALA A 15 -15.41 -21.74 8.08
C ALA A 15 -14.78 -20.35 8.30
N LEU A 16 -15.60 -19.32 8.50
CA LEU A 16 -15.13 -17.96 8.80
C LEU A 16 -14.33 -17.93 10.12
N LEU A 17 -14.86 -18.52 11.19
CA LEU A 17 -14.17 -18.57 12.49
C LEU A 17 -12.84 -19.34 12.39
N ALA A 18 -12.82 -20.48 11.69
CA ALA A 18 -11.62 -21.25 11.47
C ALA A 18 -10.56 -20.46 10.67
N HIS A 19 -10.98 -19.76 9.61
CA HIS A 19 -10.10 -18.92 8.80
C HIS A 19 -9.51 -17.77 9.62
N LEU A 20 -10.35 -16.99 10.32
CA LEU A 20 -9.89 -15.86 11.14
C LEU A 20 -8.96 -16.32 12.27
N ALA A 21 -9.25 -17.46 12.91
CA ALA A 21 -8.37 -18.04 13.92
C ALA A 21 -6.98 -18.37 13.33
N ALA A 22 -6.94 -18.91 12.12
CA ALA A 22 -5.70 -19.26 11.43
C ALA A 22 -4.91 -17.99 11.01
N VAL A 23 -5.59 -16.95 10.51
CA VAL A 23 -4.98 -15.65 10.18
C VAL A 23 -4.34 -15.02 11.42
N ILE A 24 -5.06 -14.91 12.54
CA ILE A 24 -4.55 -14.31 13.79
C ILE A 24 -3.37 -15.12 14.35
N ALA A 25 -3.37 -16.44 14.18
CA ALA A 25 -2.27 -17.30 14.62
C ALA A 25 -1.02 -17.17 13.74
N ARG A 26 -1.20 -16.87 12.45
CA ARG A 26 -0.12 -16.79 11.45
C ARG A 26 0.53 -15.41 11.38
N ARG A 27 -0.26 -14.34 11.44
CA ARG A 27 0.25 -12.96 11.35
C ARG A 27 1.05 -12.62 12.61
N THR A 28 2.14 -11.89 12.42
CA THR A 28 3.01 -11.39 13.49
C THR A 28 2.50 -10.09 14.11
N THR A 29 1.36 -9.59 13.64
CA THR A 29 0.66 -8.37 14.04
C THR A 29 -0.68 -8.72 14.69
N PRO A 30 -1.26 -7.84 15.53
CA PRO A 30 -2.67 -7.96 15.84
C PRO A 30 -3.49 -7.72 14.55
N VAL A 31 -4.60 -8.43 14.41
CA VAL A 31 -5.50 -8.32 13.27
C VAL A 31 -6.58 -7.30 13.61
N HIS A 32 -6.51 -6.11 13.01
CA HIS A 32 -7.58 -5.13 13.07
C HIS A 32 -8.82 -5.62 12.30
N THR A 33 -10.02 -5.16 12.65
CA THR A 33 -11.26 -5.51 11.93
C THR A 33 -11.18 -5.21 10.43
N ALA A 34 -10.56 -4.10 10.04
CA ALA A 34 -10.29 -3.77 8.63
C ALA A 34 -9.36 -4.78 7.94
N VAL A 35 -8.31 -5.22 8.63
CA VAL A 35 -7.39 -6.25 8.11
C VAL A 35 -8.09 -7.61 8.02
N ALA A 36 -8.98 -7.93 8.98
CA ALA A 36 -9.82 -9.12 8.89
C ALA A 36 -10.74 -9.07 7.67
N PHE A 37 -11.32 -7.91 7.36
CA PHE A 37 -12.08 -7.72 6.13
C PHE A 37 -11.22 -8.00 4.91
N ASN A 38 -10.02 -7.42 4.82
CA ASN A 38 -9.11 -7.67 3.70
C ASN A 38 -8.79 -9.16 3.56
N THR A 39 -8.53 -9.85 4.68
CA THR A 39 -8.19 -11.27 4.64
C THR A 39 -9.31 -12.14 4.06
N VAL A 40 -10.56 -11.83 4.42
CA VAL A 40 -11.73 -12.57 3.94
C VAL A 40 -12.13 -12.14 2.54
N TYR A 41 -12.09 -10.84 2.26
CA TYR A 41 -12.60 -10.25 1.02
C TYR A 41 -11.61 -10.38 -0.14
N PHE A 42 -10.33 -10.05 0.08
CA PHE A 42 -9.27 -10.16 -0.92
C PHE A 42 -8.60 -11.54 -0.94
N GLY A 43 -9.06 -12.50 -0.12
CA GLY A 43 -8.60 -13.88 -0.17
C GLY A 43 -7.15 -14.08 0.29
N TYR A 44 -6.86 -13.70 1.54
CA TYR A 44 -5.55 -13.96 2.14
C TYR A 44 -5.35 -15.47 2.35
N ASP A 45 -4.27 -16.00 1.79
CA ASP A 45 -3.87 -17.38 1.97
C ASP A 45 -2.98 -17.50 3.22
N VAL A 46 -3.46 -18.24 4.23
CA VAL A 46 -2.76 -18.42 5.50
C VAL A 46 -1.47 -19.24 5.35
N GLU A 47 -1.46 -20.21 4.43
CA GLU A 47 -0.31 -21.07 4.20
C GLU A 47 0.79 -20.31 3.45
N ALA A 48 0.42 -19.64 2.35
CA ALA A 48 1.32 -18.78 1.58
C ALA A 48 1.75 -17.54 2.39
N GLY A 49 0.91 -17.09 3.32
CA GLY A 49 1.17 -15.94 4.17
C GLY A 49 1.04 -14.61 3.42
N GLY A 50 0.01 -14.46 2.59
CA GLY A 50 -0.23 -13.23 1.85
C GLY A 50 -1.51 -13.27 1.00
N TYR A 51 -1.87 -12.14 0.40
CA TYR A 51 -2.91 -12.06 -0.62
C TYR A 51 -2.42 -12.72 -1.91
N VAL A 52 -3.08 -13.81 -2.34
CA VAL A 52 -2.68 -14.58 -3.53
C VAL A 52 -3.71 -14.37 -4.63
N GLY A 53 -3.27 -14.24 -5.88
CA GLY A 53 -4.16 -14.25 -7.05
C GLY A 53 -4.48 -12.89 -7.70
N GLY A 54 -3.71 -11.84 -7.37
CA GLY A 54 -3.81 -10.54 -8.05
C GLY A 54 -5.11 -9.72 -7.88
N PRO A 55 -5.92 -9.84 -6.81
CA PRO A 55 -7.11 -8.98 -6.63
C PRO A 55 -6.78 -7.50 -6.39
N LEU A 56 -5.50 -7.17 -6.21
CA LEU A 56 -5.01 -5.86 -5.83
C LEU A 56 -3.95 -5.41 -6.82
N ASP A 57 -4.14 -4.23 -7.39
CA ASP A 57 -3.16 -3.57 -8.24
C ASP A 57 -2.29 -2.64 -7.39
N PHE A 58 -0.97 -2.85 -7.41
CA PHE A 58 -0.05 -2.02 -6.65
C PHE A 58 0.07 -0.61 -7.24
N GLU A 59 -0.23 -0.42 -8.53
CA GLU A 59 -0.18 0.90 -9.17
C GLU A 59 -1.27 1.84 -8.59
N ASP A 60 -2.37 1.28 -8.08
CA ASP A 60 -3.48 2.03 -7.49
C ASP A 60 -3.25 2.44 -6.02
N PHE A 61 -2.19 1.94 -5.39
CA PHE A 61 -1.94 2.22 -3.98
C PHE A 61 -1.35 3.62 -3.76
N PRO A 62 -1.88 4.42 -2.83
CA PRO A 62 -1.32 5.72 -2.49
C PRO A 62 0.13 5.58 -2.01
N SER A 63 0.99 6.49 -2.49
CA SER A 63 2.43 6.49 -2.20
C SER A 63 2.78 7.40 -1.01
N VAL A 64 3.36 6.83 0.04
CA VAL A 64 3.59 7.50 1.34
C VAL A 64 5.06 7.40 1.77
N ALA A 65 5.60 8.48 2.33
CA ALA A 65 6.93 8.54 2.92
C ALA A 65 6.90 9.10 4.36
N LEU A 66 8.01 8.91 5.07
CA LEU A 66 8.19 9.48 6.41
C LEU A 66 8.17 11.01 6.35
N GLY A 67 7.33 11.63 7.17
CA GLY A 67 7.20 13.08 7.28
C GLY A 67 6.31 13.72 6.20
N ASP A 68 5.71 12.91 5.32
CA ASP A 68 4.79 13.45 4.32
C ASP A 68 3.54 14.04 4.99
N THR A 69 2.97 15.03 4.31
CA THR A 69 1.58 15.43 4.52
C THR A 69 0.73 14.72 3.47
N VAL A 70 -0.19 13.86 3.91
CA VAL A 70 -1.00 13.01 3.03
C VAL A 70 -2.47 13.09 3.41
N GLU A 71 -3.36 12.75 2.47
CA GLU A 71 -4.74 12.46 2.84
C GLU A 71 -4.77 11.30 3.86
N ALA A 72 -5.67 11.38 4.84
CA ALA A 72 -5.68 10.44 5.94
C ALA A 72 -5.92 9.00 5.48
N LEU A 73 -5.11 8.08 5.99
CA LEU A 73 -5.13 6.65 5.64
C LEU A 73 -5.62 5.81 6.83
N PRO A 74 -6.67 4.98 6.65
CA PRO A 74 -7.14 4.07 7.69
C PRO A 74 -6.25 2.83 7.84
N VAL A 75 -6.37 2.15 8.98
CA VAL A 75 -5.90 0.76 9.09
C VAL A 75 -6.64 -0.12 8.08
N GLY A 76 -5.92 -1.02 7.41
CA GLY A 76 -6.40 -1.82 6.30
C GLY A 76 -6.19 -1.19 4.92
N ALA A 77 -5.79 0.08 4.83
CA ALA A 77 -5.39 0.66 3.56
C ALA A 77 -4.12 0.00 3.03
N MET A 78 -4.13 -0.32 1.73
CA MET A 78 -2.96 -0.76 0.99
C MET A 78 -2.22 0.47 0.48
N ILE A 79 -0.90 0.53 0.67
CA ILE A 79 -0.06 1.69 0.37
C ILE A 79 1.21 1.26 -0.36
N ASN A 80 1.85 2.21 -1.03
CA ASN A 80 3.21 2.08 -1.51
C ASN A 80 4.13 2.95 -0.65
N ILE A 81 5.18 2.37 -0.08
CA ILE A 81 6.15 3.15 0.70
C ILE A 81 7.21 3.68 -0.24
N ARG A 82 7.35 5.01 -0.28
CA ARG A 82 8.35 5.68 -1.12
C ARG A 82 9.72 5.53 -0.47
N THR A 83 10.55 4.65 -1.02
CA THR A 83 11.88 4.37 -0.46
C THR A 83 12.98 5.26 -1.07
N GLY A 84 12.66 5.99 -2.14
CA GLY A 84 13.58 6.83 -2.92
C GLY A 84 14.08 6.16 -4.20
N GLY A 85 13.49 5.03 -4.59
CA GLY A 85 13.89 4.26 -5.78
C GLY A 85 12.91 3.21 -6.23
N ASP A 86 12.27 2.56 -5.24
CA ASP A 86 11.14 1.67 -5.45
C ASP A 86 9.94 2.15 -4.62
N LEU A 87 8.75 1.77 -5.11
CA LEU A 87 7.54 1.65 -4.33
C LEU A 87 7.53 0.28 -3.64
N LEU A 88 7.44 0.28 -2.31
CA LEU A 88 7.36 -0.94 -1.51
C LEU A 88 5.90 -1.14 -1.06
N PRO A 89 5.15 -2.09 -1.66
CA PRO A 89 3.75 -2.30 -1.30
C PRO A 89 3.66 -2.80 0.15
N ALA A 90 2.72 -2.24 0.89
CA ALA A 90 2.48 -2.60 2.29
C ALA A 90 1.00 -2.43 2.65
N GLU A 91 0.53 -3.17 3.65
CA GLU A 91 -0.78 -2.98 4.28
C GLU A 91 -0.61 -2.22 5.60
N ILE A 92 -1.38 -1.16 5.84
CA ILE A 92 -1.41 -0.51 7.17
C ILE A 92 -2.10 -1.46 8.15
N VAL A 93 -1.37 -1.96 9.13
CA VAL A 93 -1.86 -2.95 10.11
C VAL A 93 -2.13 -2.35 11.48
N TYR A 94 -1.63 -1.15 11.74
CA TYR A 94 -1.87 -0.44 12.98
C TYR A 94 -1.66 1.07 12.80
N LYS A 95 -2.45 1.85 13.53
CA LYS A 95 -2.38 3.30 13.57
C LYS A 95 -2.58 3.82 14.98
N GLU A 96 -1.83 4.85 15.33
CA GLU A 96 -2.02 5.63 16.56
C GLU A 96 -1.79 7.12 16.31
N GLY A 97 -2.38 7.97 17.15
CA GLY A 97 -2.06 9.40 17.16
C GLY A 97 -0.65 9.65 17.66
N ALA A 98 0.06 10.60 17.06
CA ALA A 98 1.43 10.99 17.39
C ALA A 98 1.56 12.50 17.63
N HIS A 99 0.62 13.06 18.41
CA HIS A 99 0.53 14.48 18.72
C HIS A 99 1.87 15.01 19.24
N ALA A 100 2.26 16.22 18.83
CA ALA A 100 3.58 16.78 19.09
C ALA A 100 3.86 16.97 20.59
N ASP A 101 2.82 17.20 21.39
CA ASP A 101 2.93 17.38 22.84
C ASP A 101 2.97 16.07 23.64
N LEU A 102 2.98 14.90 22.98
CA LEU A 102 3.24 13.64 23.69
C LEU A 102 4.70 13.59 24.13
N ASP A 103 4.91 13.45 25.44
CA ASP A 103 6.25 13.29 25.99
C ASP A 103 6.85 11.92 25.57
N PRO A 104 8.17 11.84 25.31
CA PRO A 104 8.83 10.60 24.95
C PRO A 104 8.66 9.46 25.97
N TYR A 105 8.46 9.77 27.25
CA TYR A 105 8.23 8.80 28.33
C TYR A 105 6.74 8.47 28.56
N GLY A 106 5.85 9.06 27.75
CA GLY A 106 4.41 8.81 27.77
C GLY A 106 3.60 9.78 28.60
N GLU A 107 4.20 10.74 29.31
CA GLU A 107 3.43 11.80 29.98
C GLU A 107 2.63 12.58 28.94
N THR A 108 1.32 12.70 29.17
CA THR A 108 0.39 13.28 28.20
C THR A 108 -0.31 14.48 28.82
N PRO A 109 -0.34 15.66 28.18
CA PRO A 109 -1.18 16.76 28.63
C PRO A 109 -2.63 16.33 28.66
N ALA A 110 -3.36 16.65 29.75
CA ALA A 110 -4.75 16.22 29.93
C ALA A 110 -5.62 16.56 28.72
N TRP A 111 -5.50 17.77 28.18
CA TRP A 111 -6.32 18.23 27.06
C TRP A 111 -6.11 17.43 25.76
N VAL A 112 -4.98 16.76 25.57
CA VAL A 112 -4.70 15.95 24.38
C VAL A 112 -5.48 14.63 24.44
N SER A 113 -5.75 14.11 25.65
CA SER A 113 -6.42 12.83 25.85
C SER A 113 -7.93 12.95 25.61
N GLY A 114 -8.43 12.25 24.59
CA GLY A 114 -9.84 12.29 24.19
C GLY A 114 -10.23 13.58 23.47
N ALA A 115 -9.25 14.34 22.97
CA ALA A 115 -9.49 15.54 22.19
C ALA A 115 -10.14 15.19 20.84
N PRO A 116 -11.17 15.93 20.39
CA PRO A 116 -11.68 15.80 19.03
C PRO A 116 -10.65 16.32 18.04
N ALA A 117 -10.76 15.86 16.81
CA ALA A 117 -9.98 16.38 15.71
C ALA A 117 -10.21 17.90 15.54
N GLY A 118 -9.12 18.65 15.31
CA GLY A 118 -9.16 20.11 15.25
C GLY A 118 -8.98 20.81 16.59
N ALA A 119 -8.80 20.07 17.70
CA ALA A 119 -8.29 20.65 18.94
C ALA A 119 -6.89 21.24 18.74
N ARG A 120 -6.70 22.51 19.13
CA ARG A 120 -5.41 23.23 19.01
C ARG A 120 -4.76 23.53 20.36
N GLY A 121 -5.46 23.24 21.45
CA GLY A 121 -5.03 23.51 22.81
C GLY A 121 -6.17 23.27 23.82
N PRO A 122 -5.92 23.51 25.11
CA PRO A 122 -6.92 23.28 26.17
C PRO A 122 -8.24 24.01 25.90
N GLY A 123 -9.31 23.25 25.70
CA GLY A 123 -10.65 23.77 25.41
C GLY A 123 -10.78 24.59 24.12
N LEU A 124 -9.79 24.54 23.22
CA LEU A 124 -9.76 25.30 21.98
C LEU A 124 -10.01 24.38 20.77
N LEU A 125 -11.18 24.53 20.15
CA LEU A 125 -11.57 23.84 18.92
C LEU A 125 -11.51 24.82 17.74
N ALA A 126 -10.90 24.40 16.62
CA ALA A 126 -10.95 25.13 15.35
C ALA A 126 -11.82 24.35 14.33
N PRO A 127 -13.15 24.50 14.36
CA PRO A 127 -14.08 23.65 13.60
C PRO A 127 -14.09 23.90 12.08
N ASP A 128 -13.64 25.06 11.61
CA ASP A 128 -13.79 25.45 10.19
C ASP A 128 -12.53 25.17 9.34
N GLU A 129 -11.50 24.55 9.91
CA GLU A 129 -10.26 24.19 9.22
C GLU A 129 -10.19 22.69 8.90
N THR A 130 -9.54 22.33 7.79
CA THR A 130 -9.17 20.93 7.52
C THR A 130 -8.33 20.38 8.67
N SER A 131 -8.82 19.31 9.30
CA SER A 131 -8.17 18.66 10.44
C SER A 131 -6.91 17.96 9.97
N VAL A 132 -5.75 18.48 10.39
CA VAL A 132 -4.45 17.83 10.20
C VAL A 132 -4.04 17.17 11.50
N LEU A 133 -3.92 15.86 11.48
CA LEU A 133 -3.53 15.06 12.63
C LEU A 133 -2.18 14.40 12.38
N ARG A 134 -1.29 14.49 13.36
CA ARG A 134 -0.01 13.76 13.28
C ARG A 134 -0.25 12.31 13.67
N GLU A 135 0.05 11.39 12.76
CA GLU A 135 -0.26 9.97 12.92
C GLU A 135 0.98 9.10 12.75
N ARG A 136 1.01 7.98 13.47
CA ARG A 136 1.98 6.91 13.29
C ARG A 136 1.31 5.74 12.58
N LEU A 137 1.85 5.38 11.43
CA LEU A 137 1.42 4.24 10.62
C LEU A 137 2.43 3.10 10.76
N VAL A 138 1.95 1.93 11.16
CA VAL A 138 2.72 0.69 11.11
C VAL A 138 2.16 -0.16 9.99
N PHE A 139 3.07 -0.62 9.14
CA PHE A 139 2.72 -1.29 7.90
C PHE A 139 3.35 -2.69 7.85
N ASP A 140 2.71 -3.59 7.12
CA ASP A 140 3.14 -4.97 6.89
C ASP A 140 3.44 -5.16 5.40
N THR A 141 4.72 -5.21 5.08
CA THR A 141 5.22 -5.46 3.71
C THR A 141 5.16 -6.94 3.32
N SER A 142 4.86 -7.84 4.27
CA SER A 142 4.72 -9.27 4.00
C SER A 142 3.28 -9.67 3.62
N ALA A 143 2.33 -8.73 3.70
CA ALA A 143 0.93 -8.97 3.40
C ALA A 143 0.67 -9.47 1.96
N PHE A 144 1.60 -9.24 1.04
CA PHE A 144 1.51 -9.63 -0.38
C PHE A 144 2.30 -10.90 -0.72
N GLY A 145 2.68 -11.68 0.29
CA GLY A 145 3.39 -12.95 0.12
C GLY A 145 4.91 -12.83 0.22
N GLN A 146 5.57 -13.97 0.44
CA GLN A 146 7.00 -14.02 0.78
C GLN A 146 7.92 -13.58 -0.36
N ASP A 147 7.48 -13.71 -1.62
CA ASP A 147 8.30 -13.36 -2.79
C ASP A 147 8.40 -11.83 -3.01
N LEU A 148 7.45 -11.07 -2.45
CA LEU A 148 7.44 -9.59 -2.49
C LEU A 148 7.90 -8.96 -1.17
N ALA A 149 7.99 -9.77 -0.11
CA ALA A 149 8.40 -9.30 1.19
C ALA A 149 9.89 -8.88 1.16
N PRO A 150 10.24 -7.65 1.60
CA PRO A 150 11.61 -7.19 1.65
C PRO A 150 12.42 -8.00 2.66
N THR A 151 13.71 -8.18 2.38
CA THR A 151 14.65 -8.81 3.32
C THR A 151 14.79 -7.98 4.61
N ARG A 152 15.21 -8.63 5.70
CA ARG A 152 15.45 -7.95 6.98
C ARG A 152 16.52 -6.88 6.86
N GLU A 153 17.52 -7.13 6.03
CA GLU A 153 18.61 -6.23 5.68
C GLU A 153 18.07 -4.99 4.96
N ARG A 154 17.17 -5.17 3.97
CA ARG A 154 16.49 -4.05 3.29
C ARG A 154 15.68 -3.20 4.28
N LEU A 155 14.91 -3.82 5.18
CA LEU A 155 14.15 -3.09 6.21
C LEU A 155 15.07 -2.34 7.19
N GLN A 156 16.18 -2.94 7.62
CA GLN A 156 17.16 -2.29 8.47
C GLN A 156 17.83 -1.10 7.78
N ARG A 157 18.07 -1.20 6.48
CA ARG A 157 18.63 -0.14 5.65
C ARG A 157 17.68 1.04 5.50
N LEU A 158 16.38 0.80 5.30
CA LEU A 158 15.37 1.86 5.28
C LEU A 158 15.39 2.70 6.57
N ARG A 159 15.51 2.03 7.73
CA ARG A 159 15.64 2.68 9.04
C ARG A 159 16.94 3.48 9.17
N ARG A 160 18.09 2.88 8.86
CA ARG A 160 19.40 3.56 8.92
C ARG A 160 19.45 4.81 8.04
N ARG A 161 18.72 4.80 6.92
CA ARG A 161 18.60 5.92 5.97
C ARG A 161 17.47 6.90 6.28
N ARG A 162 16.81 6.75 7.43
CA ARG A 162 15.68 7.61 7.85
C ARG A 162 14.56 7.68 6.81
N ARG A 163 14.33 6.59 6.06
CA ARG A 163 13.13 6.42 5.21
C ARG A 163 11.93 5.97 6.02
N THR A 164 12.18 5.36 7.16
CA THR A 164 11.26 5.08 8.26
C THR A 164 11.88 5.60 9.55
N ASP A 165 11.10 5.73 10.61
CA ASP A 165 11.64 6.13 11.90
C ASP A 165 12.51 5.04 12.54
N ASP A 166 13.05 5.31 13.74
CA ASP A 166 13.94 4.38 14.43
C ASP A 166 13.32 3.01 14.69
N PHE A 167 11.99 2.93 14.71
CA PHE A 167 11.24 1.69 14.91
C PHE A 167 10.79 1.04 13.60
N GLY A 168 11.02 1.66 12.44
CA GLY A 168 10.57 1.14 11.16
C GLY A 168 9.12 1.51 10.83
N HIS A 169 8.61 2.60 11.41
CA HIS A 169 7.25 3.11 11.18
C HIS A 169 7.27 4.38 10.32
N LEU A 170 6.12 4.77 9.79
CA LEU A 170 5.92 6.09 9.20
C LEU A 170 5.25 7.01 10.22
N VAL A 171 5.71 8.25 10.30
CA VAL A 171 5.02 9.34 11.00
C VAL A 171 4.67 10.36 9.95
N VAL A 172 3.39 10.70 9.82
CA VAL A 172 2.86 11.55 8.76
C VAL A 172 1.93 12.61 9.35
N GLU A 173 1.69 13.66 8.58
CA GLU A 173 0.63 14.64 8.84
C GLU A 173 -0.58 14.26 7.97
N ALA A 174 -1.62 13.70 8.59
CA ALA A 174 -2.81 13.18 7.93
C ALA A 174 -3.88 14.26 7.81
N GLN A 175 -4.29 14.57 6.59
CA GLN A 175 -5.36 15.52 6.27
C GLN A 175 -6.70 14.80 6.20
N TYR A 176 -7.62 15.21 7.06
CA TYR A 176 -8.98 14.70 7.10
C TYR A 176 -9.97 15.71 6.54
N GLU A 177 -10.98 15.18 5.84
CA GLU A 177 -12.26 15.87 5.72
C GLU A 177 -12.86 16.03 7.11
N TRP A 178 -13.42 17.20 7.40
CA TRP A 178 -13.88 17.54 8.76
C TRP A 178 -14.83 16.48 9.36
N ALA A 179 -15.73 15.94 8.54
CA ALA A 179 -16.70 14.92 8.96
C ALA A 179 -16.09 13.54 9.28
N ASP A 180 -14.82 13.30 8.95
CA ASP A 180 -14.17 11.99 9.03
C ASP A 180 -13.15 11.86 10.16
N ALA A 181 -12.68 12.99 10.69
CA ALA A 181 -11.52 13.03 11.55
C ALA A 181 -11.72 12.36 12.92
N ASP A 182 -12.96 12.28 13.39
CA ASP A 182 -13.34 11.62 14.65
C ASP A 182 -13.93 10.21 14.46
N LEU A 183 -13.97 9.68 13.23
CA LEU A 183 -14.44 8.32 12.97
C LEU A 183 -13.43 7.29 13.51
N SER A 184 -13.94 6.14 13.97
CA SER A 184 -13.05 5.01 14.27
C SER A 184 -12.38 4.50 13.00
N ASP A 185 -11.22 3.87 13.10
CA ASP A 185 -10.51 3.37 11.90
C ASP A 185 -11.34 2.35 11.11
N ALA A 186 -12.16 1.52 11.77
CA ALA A 186 -13.04 0.58 11.07
C ALA A 186 -14.14 1.31 10.28
N GLU A 187 -14.67 2.39 10.83
CA GLU A 187 -15.70 3.21 10.20
C GLU A 187 -15.11 4.09 9.08
N TYR A 188 -13.95 4.69 9.32
CA TYR A 188 -13.20 5.43 8.32
C TYR A 188 -12.74 4.50 7.18
N TYR A 189 -12.35 3.27 7.46
CA TYR A 189 -12.04 2.29 6.42
C TYR A 189 -13.25 1.92 5.56
N ALA A 190 -14.44 1.76 6.16
CA ALA A 190 -15.66 1.53 5.40
C ALA A 190 -15.97 2.69 4.45
N ARG A 191 -15.80 3.94 4.91
CA ARG A 191 -15.96 5.14 4.08
C ARG A 191 -14.87 5.25 3.00
N TYR A 192 -13.62 4.95 3.36
CA TYR A 192 -12.49 4.89 2.42
C TYR A 192 -12.79 3.92 1.28
N LEU A 193 -13.24 2.70 1.59
CA LEU A 193 -13.55 1.67 0.59
C LEU A 193 -14.69 2.04 -0.36
N VAL A 194 -15.63 2.91 0.00
CA VAL A 194 -16.70 3.33 -0.92
C VAL A 194 -16.40 4.64 -1.65
N THR A 195 -15.29 5.29 -1.30
CA THR A 195 -14.80 6.53 -1.90
C THR A 195 -13.50 6.27 -2.64
N ARG A 196 -12.35 6.48 -1.97
CA ARG A 196 -11.00 6.38 -2.56
C ARG A 196 -10.61 4.95 -2.91
N GLY A 197 -10.95 3.99 -2.06
CA GLY A 197 -10.69 2.56 -2.26
C GLY A 197 -11.78 1.83 -3.04
N ARG A 198 -12.70 2.57 -3.70
CA ARG A 198 -13.87 1.99 -4.37
C ARG A 198 -13.50 0.93 -5.38
N ASP A 199 -12.46 1.19 -6.16
CA ASP A 199 -12.00 0.27 -7.20
C ASP A 199 -11.56 -1.08 -6.60
N GLN A 200 -11.07 -1.11 -5.35
CA GLN A 200 -10.69 -2.34 -4.68
C GLN A 200 -11.90 -3.26 -4.41
N ILE A 201 -13.08 -2.71 -4.13
CA ILE A 201 -14.30 -3.51 -3.85
C ILE A 201 -15.22 -3.69 -5.06
N THR A 202 -14.93 -2.97 -6.15
CA THR A 202 -15.66 -3.09 -7.41
C THR A 202 -14.86 -3.78 -8.52
N SER A 203 -13.56 -3.98 -8.33
CA SER A 203 -12.67 -4.71 -9.23
C SER A 203 -13.21 -6.11 -9.51
N ALA A 204 -13.15 -6.55 -10.77
CA ALA A 204 -13.52 -7.91 -11.12
C ALA A 204 -12.44 -8.94 -10.73
N LEU A 205 -11.25 -8.49 -10.32
CA LEU A 205 -10.16 -9.32 -9.81
C LEU A 205 -10.43 -9.85 -8.40
N VAL A 206 -11.35 -9.25 -7.65
CA VAL A 206 -11.73 -9.77 -6.33
C VAL A 206 -12.65 -10.99 -6.47
N PRO A 207 -12.59 -11.97 -5.53
CA PRO A 207 -13.38 -13.20 -5.61
C PRO A 207 -14.88 -12.98 -5.84
N THR A 208 -15.44 -11.88 -5.30
CA THR A 208 -16.81 -11.44 -5.59
C THR A 208 -16.92 -9.91 -5.42
N PRO A 209 -17.10 -9.14 -6.50
CA PRO A 209 -17.26 -7.68 -6.42
C PRO A 209 -18.49 -7.34 -5.57
N LEU A 210 -18.32 -6.54 -4.53
CA LEU A 210 -19.36 -6.34 -3.52
C LEU A 210 -20.69 -5.79 -4.08
N PRO A 211 -20.71 -4.88 -5.07
CA PRO A 211 -21.96 -4.43 -5.67
C PRO A 211 -22.80 -5.54 -6.31
N THR A 212 -22.18 -6.64 -6.75
CA THR A 212 -22.89 -7.78 -7.36
C THR A 212 -23.71 -8.58 -6.34
N LEU A 213 -23.42 -8.41 -5.04
CA LEU A 213 -24.17 -8.99 -3.94
C LEU A 213 -25.33 -8.11 -3.47
N LEU A 214 -25.44 -6.89 -4.01
CA LEU A 214 -26.49 -5.93 -3.70
C LEU A 214 -27.52 -5.88 -4.84
N ALA A 215 -28.67 -5.26 -4.58
CA ALA A 215 -29.68 -5.06 -5.62
C ALA A 215 -29.12 -4.20 -6.77
N PRO A 216 -29.59 -4.36 -8.02
CA PRO A 216 -29.18 -3.49 -9.13
C PRO A 216 -29.58 -2.03 -8.88
N GLY A 217 -28.70 -1.08 -9.23
CA GLY A 217 -28.96 0.37 -9.11
C GLY A 217 -28.75 0.96 -7.71
N VAL A 218 -28.14 0.19 -6.81
CA VAL A 218 -27.85 0.60 -5.44
C VAL A 218 -26.77 1.70 -5.39
N GLY A 219 -27.01 2.74 -4.58
CA GLY A 219 -26.16 3.91 -4.46
C GLY A 219 -24.99 3.73 -3.49
N GLY A 220 -24.20 4.78 -3.29
CA GLY A 220 -23.04 4.76 -2.40
C GLY A 220 -23.41 4.57 -0.91
N ALA A 221 -24.59 5.03 -0.50
CA ALA A 221 -25.04 4.95 0.88
C ALA A 221 -25.34 3.50 1.30
N GLU A 222 -25.99 2.74 0.44
CA GLU A 222 -26.27 1.33 0.68
C GLU A 222 -25.01 0.45 0.56
N LEU A 223 -24.09 0.79 -0.35
CA LEU A 223 -22.78 0.13 -0.41
C LEU A 223 -22.00 0.33 0.89
N LEU A 224 -22.01 1.56 1.43
CA LEU A 224 -21.43 1.87 2.73
C LEU A 224 -22.10 1.06 3.85
N ALA A 225 -23.42 0.97 3.85
CA ALA A 225 -24.16 0.15 4.81
C ALA A 225 -23.77 -1.34 4.71
N ALA A 226 -23.56 -1.86 3.49
CA ALA A 226 -23.13 -3.24 3.28
C ALA A 226 -21.71 -3.49 3.82
N VAL A 227 -20.75 -2.60 3.54
CA VAL A 227 -19.38 -2.69 4.07
C VAL A 227 -19.41 -2.62 5.60
N ARG A 228 -20.16 -1.68 6.19
CA ARG A 228 -20.36 -1.59 7.66
C ARG A 228 -20.92 -2.88 8.24
N GLY A 229 -21.92 -3.48 7.59
CA GLY A 229 -22.50 -4.77 7.99
C GLY A 229 -21.46 -5.91 7.99
N LEU A 230 -20.62 -5.97 6.96
CA LEU A 230 -19.52 -6.94 6.89
C LEU A 230 -18.48 -6.71 8.00
N MET A 231 -18.04 -5.48 8.21
CA MET A 231 -17.09 -5.12 9.28
C MET A 231 -17.64 -5.50 10.66
N SER A 232 -18.93 -5.21 10.92
CA SER A 232 -19.59 -5.57 12.17
C SER A 232 -19.61 -7.09 12.38
N THR A 233 -19.94 -7.87 11.35
CA THR A 233 -19.92 -9.33 11.40
C THR A 233 -18.53 -9.89 11.69
N LEU A 234 -17.50 -9.34 11.05
CA LEU A 234 -16.12 -9.76 11.26
C LEU A 234 -15.65 -9.42 12.67
N ARG A 235 -15.98 -8.23 13.19
CA ARG A 235 -15.71 -7.86 14.58
C ARG A 235 -16.39 -8.81 15.56
N GLN A 236 -17.65 -9.19 15.33
CA GLN A 236 -18.35 -10.19 16.14
C GLN A 236 -17.64 -11.55 16.06
N ALA A 237 -17.25 -11.99 14.87
CA ALA A 237 -16.55 -13.25 14.67
C ALA A 237 -15.21 -13.29 15.41
N LEU A 238 -14.40 -12.23 15.31
CA LEU A 238 -13.14 -12.11 16.05
C LEU A 238 -13.35 -12.17 17.57
N ALA A 239 -14.41 -11.52 18.07
CA ALA A 239 -14.74 -11.50 19.49
C ALA A 239 -15.22 -12.88 20.03
N GLU A 240 -15.85 -13.70 19.18
CA GLU A 240 -16.30 -15.06 19.54
C GLU A 240 -15.15 -16.08 19.60
N LEU A 241 -13.96 -15.77 19.07
CA LEU A 241 -12.85 -16.71 19.05
C LEU A 241 -12.26 -16.95 20.46
N ASN A 242 -12.46 -18.16 20.97
CA ASN A 242 -11.86 -18.62 22.24
C ASN A 242 -10.32 -18.56 22.26
N ALA A 243 -9.66 -18.59 21.10
CA ALA A 243 -8.21 -18.44 21.00
C ALA A 243 -7.72 -16.98 20.94
N ALA A 244 -8.61 -16.00 20.68
CA ALA A 244 -8.26 -14.60 20.45
C ALA A 244 -8.83 -13.65 21.52
N ARG A 245 -8.07 -12.62 21.85
CA ARG A 245 -8.50 -11.53 22.72
C ARG A 245 -8.60 -10.25 21.90
N MET A 246 -9.61 -9.43 22.21
CA MET A 246 -9.80 -8.12 21.60
C MET A 246 -9.17 -7.01 22.47
N TRP A 247 -8.58 -6.02 21.81
CA TRP A 247 -8.30 -4.69 22.33
C TRP A 247 -8.85 -3.66 21.35
N GLY A 248 -9.98 -3.03 21.67
CA GLY A 248 -10.73 -2.23 20.70
C GLY A 248 -11.12 -3.08 19.48
N ASP A 249 -10.67 -2.66 18.31
CA ASP A 249 -10.89 -3.35 17.02
C ASP A 249 -9.77 -4.32 16.63
N TYR A 250 -8.77 -4.50 17.50
CA TYR A 250 -7.61 -5.37 17.27
C TYR A 250 -7.75 -6.71 17.98
N ALA A 251 -7.62 -7.80 17.22
CA ALA A 251 -7.59 -9.16 17.73
C ALA A 251 -6.15 -9.70 17.77
N PHE A 252 -5.78 -10.38 18.86
CA PHE A 252 -4.50 -11.08 18.97
C PHE A 252 -4.68 -12.41 19.71
N THR A 253 -3.79 -13.39 19.49
CA THR A 253 -3.95 -14.68 20.15
C THR A 253 -3.69 -14.59 21.66
N ARG A 254 -4.51 -15.26 22.48
CA ARG A 254 -4.22 -15.46 23.90
C ARG A 254 -2.87 -16.14 24.12
N ALA A 255 -2.48 -17.03 23.20
CA ALA A 255 -1.18 -17.69 23.22
C ALA A 255 0.00 -16.70 23.06
N SER A 256 -0.13 -15.67 22.21
CA SER A 256 0.92 -14.65 22.05
C SER A 256 1.10 -13.80 23.32
N LEU A 257 0.01 -13.40 23.98
CA LEU A 257 0.06 -12.71 25.26
C LEU A 257 0.66 -13.61 26.35
N ALA A 258 0.21 -14.87 26.44
CA ALA A 258 0.75 -15.83 27.40
C ALA A 258 2.25 -16.06 27.20
N ARG A 259 2.72 -16.14 25.95
CA ARG A 259 4.15 -16.25 25.62
C ARG A 259 4.93 -15.03 26.08
N ARG A 260 4.44 -13.81 25.80
CA ARG A 260 5.06 -12.57 26.28
C ARG A 260 5.14 -12.53 27.82
N LEU A 261 4.07 -12.95 28.50
CA LEU A 261 4.04 -13.02 29.97
C LEU A 261 4.84 -14.20 30.57
N ALA A 262 5.31 -15.13 29.75
CA ALA A 262 6.21 -16.21 30.16
C ALA A 262 7.68 -15.87 29.87
N ASP A 263 7.94 -14.88 29.02
CA ASP A 263 9.29 -14.45 28.67
C ASP A 263 9.95 -13.73 29.88
N PRO A 264 11.10 -14.21 30.39
CA PRO A 264 11.85 -13.53 31.44
C PRO A 264 12.71 -12.37 30.90
N GLY A 265 12.82 -12.23 29.58
CA GLY A 265 13.57 -11.19 28.90
C GLY A 265 12.87 -9.83 28.89
N PRO A 266 13.42 -8.87 28.12
CA PRO A 266 12.86 -7.53 28.00
C PRO A 266 11.39 -7.57 27.53
N LEU A 267 10.58 -6.61 27.97
CA LEU A 267 9.15 -6.51 27.65
C LEU A 267 8.33 -7.77 27.98
N GLY A 268 8.85 -8.58 28.92
CA GLY A 268 8.18 -9.73 29.52
C GLY A 268 7.22 -9.34 30.64
N ARG A 269 6.78 -10.31 31.44
CA ARG A 269 5.80 -10.09 32.52
C ARG A 269 6.19 -8.99 33.50
N ASN A 270 7.42 -9.04 34.01
CA ASN A 270 7.89 -8.10 35.03
C ASN A 270 7.94 -6.67 34.48
N ASP A 271 8.27 -6.51 33.20
CA ASP A 271 8.35 -5.23 32.53
C ASP A 271 6.97 -4.62 32.32
N LEU A 272 6.01 -5.42 31.85
CA LEU A 272 4.62 -4.97 31.68
C LEU A 272 3.94 -4.67 33.01
N ALA A 273 4.21 -5.45 34.06
CA ALA A 273 3.72 -5.15 35.41
C ALA A 273 4.34 -3.86 35.96
N ARG A 274 5.65 -3.64 35.76
CA ARG A 274 6.31 -2.38 36.13
C ARG A 274 5.76 -1.18 35.38
N LEU A 275 5.44 -1.35 34.09
CA LEU A 275 4.78 -0.32 33.28
C LEU A 275 3.39 0.01 33.85
N ALA A 276 2.57 -0.99 34.17
CA ALA A 276 1.25 -0.80 34.79
C ALA A 276 1.35 -0.12 36.17
N ASP A 277 2.28 -0.52 37.02
CA ASP A 277 2.50 0.17 38.30
C ASP A 277 2.98 1.62 38.09
N SER A 278 3.77 1.87 37.04
CA SER A 278 4.29 3.20 36.73
C SER A 278 3.14 4.16 36.40
N THR A 279 2.14 3.73 35.61
CA THR A 279 0.98 4.58 35.30
C THR A 279 0.22 5.00 36.56
N VAL A 280 0.08 4.10 37.54
CA VAL A 280 -0.55 4.39 38.85
C VAL A 280 0.31 5.34 39.70
N ARG A 281 1.63 5.10 39.76
CA ARG A 281 2.55 5.84 40.64
C ARG A 281 2.64 7.33 40.32
N HIS A 282 2.42 7.74 39.07
CA HIS A 282 2.46 9.15 38.68
C HIS A 282 1.36 10.00 39.34
N ALA A 283 0.22 9.39 39.71
CA ALA A 283 -0.87 10.09 40.38
C ALA A 283 -0.68 10.26 41.90
N ILE A 284 0.20 9.48 42.52
CA ILE A 284 0.36 9.44 43.98
C ILE A 284 1.19 10.65 44.46
N PRO A 285 0.68 11.49 45.38
CA PRO A 285 1.42 12.61 45.94
C PRO A 285 2.71 12.15 46.67
N ARG A 286 3.87 12.69 46.30
CA ARG A 286 5.13 12.41 47.01
C ARG A 286 5.23 13.24 48.29
N ALA A 287 5.37 12.57 49.43
CA ALA A 287 5.60 13.21 50.73
C ALA A 287 6.93 13.99 50.70
N GLY A 288 6.87 15.33 50.67
CA GLY A 288 8.07 16.19 50.75
C GLY A 288 8.04 17.49 49.95
N ARG A 289 7.13 17.67 48.99
CA ARG A 289 6.93 19.00 48.35
C ARG A 289 6.10 19.89 49.29
N ARG A 290 6.80 20.60 50.19
CA ARG A 290 6.25 21.79 50.85
C ARG A 290 5.95 22.83 49.77
N THR A 291 4.67 23.05 49.47
CA THR A 291 4.01 24.37 49.26
C THR A 291 2.65 24.19 48.60
N GLY A 292 1.59 24.63 49.27
CA GLY A 292 0.30 24.98 48.66
C GLY A 292 -0.70 23.84 48.54
N VAL A 293 -1.95 24.13 48.95
CA VAL A 293 -3.16 23.32 48.78
C VAL A 293 -3.47 23.15 47.29
N LEU A 294 -2.69 22.33 46.57
CA LEU A 294 -3.01 21.92 45.22
C LEU A 294 -3.55 20.50 45.30
N ARG A 295 -4.84 20.35 44.98
CA ARG A 295 -5.46 19.03 44.81
C ARG A 295 -4.60 18.19 43.85
N PRO A 296 -4.39 16.89 44.13
CA PRO A 296 -3.71 16.00 43.19
C PRO A 296 -4.40 16.09 41.83
N ARG A 297 -3.64 16.41 40.78
CA ARG A 297 -4.16 16.40 39.41
C ARG A 297 -4.09 14.99 38.85
N PRO A 298 -5.05 14.57 38.02
CA PRO A 298 -4.94 13.31 37.31
C PRO A 298 -3.68 13.28 36.44
N ALA A 299 -2.99 12.15 36.43
CA ALA A 299 -1.87 11.87 35.54
C ALA A 299 -2.39 11.11 34.32
N TYR A 300 -1.89 11.45 33.13
CA TYR A 300 -2.24 10.80 31.87
C TYR A 300 -0.98 10.18 31.27
N THR A 301 -1.06 8.91 30.88
CA THR A 301 0.08 8.15 30.36
C THR A 301 -0.27 7.44 29.06
N ALA A 302 0.34 7.86 27.95
CA ALA A 302 0.30 7.20 26.66
C ALA A 302 1.27 6.00 26.63
N LEU A 303 0.76 4.79 26.41
CA LEU A 303 1.58 3.58 26.50
C LEU A 303 2.56 3.40 25.33
N GLY A 304 2.23 3.87 24.12
CA GLY A 304 3.08 3.75 22.94
C GLY A 304 4.43 4.47 23.10
N PRO A 305 4.46 5.78 23.40
CA PRO A 305 5.69 6.49 23.75
C PRO A 305 6.39 5.88 24.97
N ALA A 306 5.66 5.55 26.04
CA ALA A 306 6.23 4.92 27.22
C ALA A 306 7.01 3.64 26.86
N LEU A 307 6.42 2.74 26.05
CA LEU A 307 7.11 1.55 25.53
C LEU A 307 8.37 1.90 24.73
N ARG A 308 8.29 2.87 23.83
CA ARG A 308 9.41 3.28 22.96
C ARG A 308 10.54 3.99 23.71
N SER A 309 10.29 4.50 24.91
CA SER A 309 11.29 5.16 25.76
C SER A 309 12.34 4.19 26.34
N HIS A 310 12.01 2.89 26.43
CA HIS A 310 12.89 1.86 26.97
C HIS A 310 13.83 1.31 25.90
N GLN A 311 15.12 1.65 25.99
CA GLN A 311 16.14 1.19 25.04
C GLN A 311 16.26 -0.33 25.01
N GLU A 312 16.11 -0.97 26.17
CA GLU A 312 16.14 -2.43 26.33
C GLU A 312 15.00 -3.16 25.59
N TRP A 313 13.93 -2.46 25.19
CA TRP A 313 12.77 -3.04 24.50
C TRP A 313 12.81 -2.85 22.99
N GLN A 314 13.73 -2.03 22.45
CA GLN A 314 13.72 -1.59 21.05
C GLN A 314 13.61 -2.74 20.03
N ASP A 315 14.38 -3.82 20.23
CA ASP A 315 14.38 -4.98 19.34
C ASP A 315 13.00 -5.65 19.23
N GLN A 316 12.17 -5.54 20.26
CA GLN A 316 10.81 -6.08 20.30
C GLN A 316 9.74 -5.10 19.81
N LEU A 317 10.15 -3.88 19.47
CA LEU A 317 9.27 -2.79 19.01
C LEU A 317 9.57 -2.40 17.56
N HIS A 318 10.39 -3.17 16.83
CA HIS A 318 10.63 -2.91 15.41
C HIS A 318 9.47 -3.41 14.52
N GLY A 319 9.01 -2.53 13.64
CA GLY A 319 8.00 -2.79 12.63
C GLY A 319 6.74 -3.42 13.19
N THR A 320 6.33 -4.52 12.58
CA THR A 320 5.09 -5.25 12.92
C THR A 320 5.02 -5.83 14.33
N ALA A 321 6.13 -5.88 15.09
CA ALA A 321 6.12 -6.32 16.47
C ALA A 321 5.54 -5.27 17.45
N TYR A 322 5.65 -3.98 17.12
CA TYR A 322 5.20 -2.88 17.98
C TYR A 322 3.69 -2.91 18.28
N PRO A 323 2.78 -3.08 17.30
CA PRO A 323 1.34 -3.13 17.56
C PRO A 323 0.93 -4.24 18.55
N LEU A 324 1.55 -5.42 18.48
CA LEU A 324 1.29 -6.49 19.45
C LEU A 324 1.75 -6.09 20.85
N ALA A 325 2.91 -5.45 20.98
CA ALA A 325 3.40 -4.95 22.26
C ALA A 325 2.42 -3.93 22.88
N VAL A 326 1.92 -2.98 22.08
CA VAL A 326 0.94 -1.98 22.54
C VAL A 326 -0.37 -2.63 22.98
N CYS A 327 -0.92 -3.58 22.19
CA CYS A 327 -2.14 -4.30 22.55
C CYS A 327 -1.96 -5.12 23.84
N HIS A 328 -0.81 -5.78 24.00
CA HIS A 328 -0.49 -6.54 25.20
C HIS A 328 -0.32 -5.64 26.43
N ALA A 329 0.39 -4.52 26.29
CA ALA A 329 0.59 -3.56 27.39
C ALA A 329 -0.76 -3.03 27.90
N ASN A 330 -1.61 -2.54 27.00
CA ASN A 330 -2.96 -2.10 27.34
C ASN A 330 -3.80 -3.20 28.01
N SER A 331 -3.72 -4.43 27.49
CA SER A 331 -4.42 -5.57 28.06
C SER A 331 -3.95 -5.92 29.47
N VAL A 332 -2.65 -5.81 29.74
CA VAL A 332 -2.07 -6.02 31.07
C VAL A 332 -2.49 -4.91 32.03
N VAL A 333 -2.43 -3.64 31.62
CA VAL A 333 -2.89 -2.52 32.45
C VAL A 333 -4.37 -2.68 32.80
N SER A 334 -5.21 -3.03 31.83
CA SER A 334 -6.63 -3.34 32.04
C SER A 334 -6.85 -4.53 32.99
N ASP A 335 -6.05 -5.59 32.87
CA ASP A 335 -6.16 -6.76 33.75
C ASP A 335 -5.70 -6.48 35.18
N CYS A 336 -4.65 -5.69 35.36
CA CYS A 336 -4.19 -5.23 36.67
C CYS A 336 -5.26 -4.37 37.32
N ALA A 337 -5.76 -3.37 36.60
CA ALA A 337 -6.81 -2.47 37.09
C ALA A 337 -8.07 -3.23 37.50
N ARG A 338 -8.59 -4.11 36.64
CA ARG A 338 -9.79 -4.91 36.94
C ARG A 338 -9.63 -5.89 38.09
N ARG A 339 -8.42 -6.44 38.28
CA ARG A 339 -8.15 -7.44 39.33
C ARG A 339 -7.99 -6.80 40.70
N GLU A 340 -7.38 -5.63 40.76
CA GLU A 340 -6.97 -5.00 42.02
C GLU A 340 -7.94 -3.93 42.50
N GLN A 341 -8.79 -3.38 41.62
CA GLN A 341 -9.78 -2.39 42.03
C GLN A 341 -10.84 -2.99 42.96
N ASP A 342 -11.23 -2.21 43.97
CA ASP A 342 -12.37 -2.52 44.81
C ASP A 342 -13.68 -2.38 44.01
N GLU A 343 -14.55 -3.39 44.07
CA GLU A 343 -15.78 -3.45 43.26
C GLU A 343 -16.78 -2.33 43.58
N THR A 344 -16.73 -1.77 44.79
CA THR A 344 -17.68 -0.75 45.25
C THR A 344 -17.20 0.66 44.89
N THR A 345 -15.91 0.92 45.09
CA THR A 345 -15.31 2.25 44.96
C THR A 345 -14.58 2.46 43.62
N GLY A 346 -14.21 1.38 42.93
CA GLY A 346 -13.38 1.43 41.72
C GLY A 346 -11.95 1.90 41.96
N LEU A 347 -11.47 1.83 43.21
CA LEU A 347 -10.13 2.29 43.61
C LEU A 347 -9.18 1.11 43.77
N LEU A 348 -7.94 1.29 43.31
CA LEU A 348 -6.83 0.40 43.62
C LEU A 348 -6.45 0.50 45.11
N PRO A 349 -5.71 -0.48 45.68
CA PRO A 349 -5.24 -0.43 47.07
C PRO A 349 -4.40 0.81 47.40
N THR A 350 -3.86 1.47 46.38
CA THR A 350 -3.09 2.72 46.46
C THR A 350 -3.97 3.98 46.60
N GLY A 351 -5.31 3.85 46.56
CA GLY A 351 -6.25 4.98 46.54
C GLY A 351 -6.37 5.66 45.17
N VAL A 352 -5.84 5.03 44.11
CA VAL A 352 -5.86 5.56 42.75
C VAL A 352 -6.99 4.92 41.95
N ARG A 353 -7.77 5.73 41.24
CA ARG A 353 -8.64 5.29 40.16
C ARG A 353 -7.85 5.25 38.86
N LEU A 354 -7.82 4.09 38.22
CA LEU A 354 -7.14 3.89 36.93
C LEU A 354 -8.18 3.53 35.86
N SER A 355 -8.25 4.33 34.80
CA SER A 355 -9.18 4.10 33.69
C SER A 355 -8.55 4.50 32.35
N LEU A 356 -8.97 3.85 31.27
CA LEU A 356 -8.63 4.28 29.93
C LEU A 356 -9.35 5.59 29.61
N ASP A 357 -8.62 6.58 29.09
CA ASP A 357 -9.18 7.88 28.76
C ASP A 357 -9.27 8.09 27.24
N ASP A 358 -8.25 7.64 26.52
CA ASP A 358 -8.15 7.69 25.06
C ASP A 358 -7.59 6.36 24.53
N ARG A 359 -8.15 5.82 23.45
CA ARG A 359 -7.65 4.58 22.80
C ARG A 359 -6.64 4.84 21.70
N TRP A 360 -6.70 6.00 21.06
CA TRP A 360 -6.03 6.28 19.80
C TRP A 360 -4.71 7.03 20.03
N GLN A 361 -4.73 8.07 20.86
CA GLN A 361 -3.55 8.89 21.05
C GLN A 361 -2.42 8.09 21.72
N GLY A 362 -1.24 8.07 21.08
CA GLY A 362 -0.05 7.38 21.58
C GLY A 362 -0.28 5.91 21.90
N GLY A 363 -1.20 5.24 21.19
CA GLY A 363 -1.51 3.82 21.35
C GLY A 363 -2.31 3.47 22.61
N GLY A 364 -2.89 4.47 23.27
CA GLY A 364 -3.76 4.33 24.44
C GLY A 364 -3.27 5.15 25.63
N VAL A 365 -4.08 6.10 26.07
CA VAL A 365 -3.83 6.99 27.22
C VAL A 365 -4.62 6.52 28.43
N TRP A 366 -3.90 6.24 29.51
CA TRP A 366 -4.49 5.86 30.80
C TRP A 366 -4.49 7.04 31.75
N ARG A 367 -5.65 7.31 32.37
CA ARG A 367 -5.84 8.31 33.41
C ARG A 367 -5.72 7.65 34.77
N ALA A 368 -4.80 8.15 35.58
CA ALA A 368 -4.63 7.79 36.98
C ALA A 368 -5.00 9.00 37.86
N GLU A 369 -5.98 8.83 38.75
CA GLU A 369 -6.47 9.89 39.64
C GLU A 369 -6.41 9.41 41.09
N PHE A 370 -5.67 10.14 41.94
CA PHE A 370 -5.62 9.84 43.36
C PHE A 370 -6.84 10.44 44.08
N VAL A 371 -7.59 9.59 44.80
CA VAL A 371 -8.78 9.99 45.55
C VAL A 371 -8.46 9.99 47.04
N GLU A 372 -8.59 11.14 47.69
CA GLU A 372 -8.37 11.27 49.13
C GLU A 372 -9.42 10.48 49.93
N SER A 373 -8.99 9.86 51.03
CA SER A 373 -9.86 9.08 51.90
C SER A 373 -10.94 9.96 52.54
N GLY A 374 -12.22 9.58 52.38
CA GLY A 374 -13.38 10.32 52.93
C GLY A 374 -14.07 11.28 51.97
N THR A 375 -13.59 11.38 50.72
CA THR A 375 -14.32 12.08 49.64
C THR A 375 -15.45 11.21 49.11
N ASP A 376 -16.59 11.81 48.75
CA ASP A 376 -17.71 11.10 48.14
C ASP A 376 -17.25 10.51 46.78
N VAL A 377 -17.19 9.17 46.71
CA VAL A 377 -16.59 8.47 45.57
C VAL A 377 -17.66 8.37 44.48
N ALA A 378 -17.50 9.15 43.41
CA ALA A 378 -18.32 8.97 42.21
C ALA A 378 -18.29 7.49 41.76
N PRO A 379 -19.43 6.93 41.31
CA PRO A 379 -19.52 5.53 40.92
C PRO A 379 -18.46 5.19 39.85
N SER A 380 -17.95 3.96 39.90
CA SER A 380 -16.98 3.46 38.92
C SER A 380 -17.50 3.68 37.49
N PRO A 381 -16.65 4.09 36.54
CA PRO A 381 -17.03 4.07 35.12
C PRO A 381 -17.48 2.66 34.70
N ASP A 382 -18.43 2.59 33.76
CA ASP A 382 -19.08 1.35 33.29
C ASP A 382 -18.10 0.25 32.88
N ALA A 383 -16.90 0.61 32.39
CA ALA A 383 -15.79 -0.32 32.19
C ALA A 383 -14.42 0.40 32.14
N VAL A 384 -13.41 -0.21 32.77
CA VAL A 384 -12.04 0.31 32.88
C VAL A 384 -11.35 0.53 31.51
N ASP A 385 -11.73 -0.24 30.50
CA ASP A 385 -11.17 -0.24 29.14
C ASP A 385 -12.05 0.52 28.12
N LYS A 386 -13.05 1.26 28.59
CA LYS A 386 -13.80 2.22 27.76
C LYS A 386 -13.19 3.61 27.91
N PRO A 387 -12.82 4.29 26.80
CA PRO A 387 -12.22 5.60 26.83
C PRO A 387 -13.24 6.60 27.36
N ALA A 388 -12.88 7.30 28.42
CA ALA A 388 -13.77 8.23 29.10
C ALA A 388 -13.70 9.66 28.53
N GLY A 389 -12.61 10.02 27.82
CA GLY A 389 -12.42 11.36 27.25
C GLY A 389 -12.41 12.49 28.28
N LEU A 390 -12.08 12.19 29.54
CA LEU A 390 -12.14 13.16 30.63
C LEU A 390 -11.04 14.21 30.52
N GLY A 391 -9.88 13.87 29.94
CA GLY A 391 -8.80 14.82 29.72
C GLY A 391 -9.23 16.06 28.94
N TRP A 392 -9.85 15.85 27.77
CA TRP A 392 -10.43 16.93 26.98
C TRP A 392 -11.63 17.58 27.67
N ALA A 393 -12.57 16.78 28.21
CA ALA A 393 -13.78 17.30 28.85
C ALA A 393 -13.47 18.27 30.01
N ASP A 394 -12.48 17.93 30.84
CA ASP A 394 -12.02 18.77 31.96
C ASP A 394 -11.28 20.03 31.49
N SER A 395 -10.83 20.07 30.23
CA SER A 395 -10.15 21.24 29.65
C SER A 395 -11.12 22.30 29.11
N LEU A 396 -12.40 21.94 28.91
CA LEU A 396 -13.41 22.88 28.43
C LEU A 396 -13.71 23.94 29.49
N PRO A 397 -13.98 25.20 29.09
CA PRO A 397 -14.40 26.23 30.03
C PRO A 397 -15.64 25.74 30.79
N HIS A 398 -15.60 25.78 32.12
CA HIS A 398 -16.77 25.53 32.95
C HIS A 398 -17.87 26.52 32.52
N GLN A 399 -18.90 26.03 31.81
CA GLN A 399 -20.12 26.82 31.65
C GLN A 399 -20.77 26.87 33.04
N PRO A 400 -20.93 28.05 33.68
CA PRO A 400 -21.74 28.14 34.88
C PRO A 400 -23.14 27.66 34.48
N GLY A 401 -23.57 26.56 35.09
CA GLY A 401 -24.77 25.85 34.68
C GLY A 401 -25.93 26.81 34.50
N HIS A 402 -26.65 26.66 33.38
CA HIS A 402 -28.02 27.14 33.30
C HIS A 402 -28.76 26.55 34.50
N GLN A 403 -28.98 27.37 35.52
CA GLN A 403 -30.09 27.15 36.44
C GLN A 403 -31.30 26.90 35.55
N ALA A 404 -31.84 25.69 35.61
CA ALA A 404 -33.14 25.40 35.04
C ALA A 404 -34.09 26.51 35.49
N PRO A 405 -34.81 27.19 34.58
CA PRO A 405 -35.87 28.08 34.98
C PRO A 405 -36.80 27.27 35.91
N PRO A 406 -37.24 27.82 37.04
CA PRO A 406 -38.15 27.11 37.93
C PRO A 406 -39.37 26.64 37.11
N PRO A 407 -39.86 25.42 37.36
CA PRO A 407 -40.92 24.84 36.54
C PRO A 407 -42.13 25.77 36.49
N PRO A 408 -42.73 26.01 35.30
CA PRO A 408 -43.91 26.85 35.19
C PRO A 408 -45.05 26.21 35.99
N MET A 409 -45.71 27.03 36.81
CA MET A 409 -46.92 26.63 37.54
C MET A 409 -48.00 26.13 36.57
N PRO A 410 -48.81 25.13 36.96
CA PRO A 410 -49.81 24.55 36.07
C PRO A 410 -50.96 25.52 35.84
N THR A 411 -50.98 26.17 34.67
CA THR A 411 -52.19 26.83 34.17
C THR A 411 -53.02 25.85 33.37
N THR A 412 -54.26 25.67 33.84
CA THR A 412 -55.35 24.88 33.29
C THR A 412 -55.59 25.13 31.79
N PRO A 413 -55.89 24.11 30.97
CA PRO A 413 -56.14 24.29 29.55
C PRO A 413 -57.62 24.67 29.31
N PRO A 414 -57.92 25.57 28.36
CA PRO A 414 -59.16 25.52 27.63
C PRO A 414 -58.98 24.81 26.29
N HIS A 415 -59.92 23.90 26.03
CA HIS A 415 -60.16 23.19 24.77
C HIS A 415 -60.74 24.14 23.68
N PRO A 416 -60.91 23.67 22.42
CA PRO A 416 -60.72 24.45 21.21
C PRO A 416 -62.04 24.85 20.53
N GLU A 417 -62.01 25.92 19.74
CA GLU A 417 -63.07 26.23 18.77
C GLU A 417 -62.50 26.47 17.36
N SER A 418 -62.70 25.45 16.53
CA SER A 418 -63.27 25.44 15.17
C SER A 418 -63.23 26.67 14.25
N GLN A 419 -62.57 26.44 13.11
CA GLN A 419 -63.02 26.61 11.70
C GLN A 419 -63.49 27.98 11.17
N SER A 420 -62.77 28.46 10.14
CA SER A 420 -63.24 28.83 8.77
C SER A 420 -62.10 29.66 8.13
N GLY A 421 -61.56 29.43 6.93
CA GLY A 421 -62.04 28.79 5.71
C GLY A 421 -62.17 29.88 4.64
N HIS A 422 -61.28 29.96 3.65
CA HIS A 422 -61.61 30.40 2.28
C HIS A 422 -60.49 30.15 1.26
N HIS A 423 -60.95 29.68 0.10
CA HIS A 423 -60.25 29.30 -1.13
C HIS A 423 -59.66 30.50 -1.88
N ASP A 424 -58.58 30.29 -2.67
CA ASP A 424 -58.65 30.35 -4.15
C ASP A 424 -57.28 30.12 -4.83
N HIS A 425 -57.32 29.30 -5.88
CA HIS A 425 -56.39 29.17 -7.02
C HIS A 425 -57.17 29.68 -8.26
N PRO A 426 -56.64 29.85 -9.51
CA PRO A 426 -55.27 29.70 -10.05
C PRO A 426 -54.85 30.76 -11.12
N SER A 427 -53.69 30.52 -11.78
CA SER A 427 -53.39 30.70 -13.22
C SER A 427 -52.58 31.90 -13.78
N ALA A 428 -51.47 31.52 -14.45
CA ALA A 428 -51.03 31.80 -15.84
C ALA A 428 -50.52 33.19 -16.31
N LEU A 429 -49.22 33.20 -16.70
CA LEU A 429 -48.52 33.70 -17.93
C LEU A 429 -49.12 34.88 -18.74
N PRO A 430 -48.30 35.78 -19.37
CA PRO A 430 -47.55 35.43 -20.60
C PRO A 430 -46.23 36.19 -20.93
N PHE A 431 -45.56 35.70 -21.99
CA PHE A 431 -44.43 36.28 -22.76
C PHE A 431 -44.79 37.61 -23.47
N PRO A 432 -43.81 38.32 -24.11
CA PRO A 432 -43.68 38.18 -25.58
C PRO A 432 -42.26 38.25 -26.18
N ASP A 433 -42.22 37.84 -27.46
CA ASP A 433 -41.16 37.74 -28.48
C ASP A 433 -40.60 39.07 -29.05
N THR A 434 -39.43 38.96 -29.72
CA THR A 434 -39.07 39.35 -31.13
C THR A 434 -37.58 39.77 -31.19
N ALA A 435 -36.64 39.17 -31.94
CA ALA A 435 -36.47 38.80 -33.36
C ALA A 435 -35.71 39.85 -34.21
N VAL A 436 -34.80 39.33 -35.06
CA VAL A 436 -34.20 39.90 -36.30
C VAL A 436 -32.82 40.61 -36.17
N ASP A 437 -31.71 39.98 -36.62
CA ASP A 437 -31.13 40.17 -37.97
C ASP A 437 -29.84 39.32 -38.22
N ALA A 438 -29.74 38.77 -39.44
CA ALA A 438 -28.52 38.37 -40.17
C ALA A 438 -28.44 39.27 -41.44
N PRO A 439 -27.43 39.32 -42.35
CA PRO A 439 -26.37 38.34 -42.72
C PRO A 439 -25.04 39.09 -43.15
N PRO A 440 -24.19 38.72 -44.14
CA PRO A 440 -24.03 37.48 -44.93
C PRO A 440 -22.58 36.94 -45.11
N ALA A 441 -22.53 35.80 -45.79
CA ALA A 441 -21.37 35.02 -46.23
C ALA A 441 -20.54 35.65 -47.37
N THR A 442 -19.25 35.27 -47.44
CA THR A 442 -18.45 35.26 -48.67
C THR A 442 -17.35 34.17 -48.62
N SER A 443 -17.46 33.21 -49.54
CA SER A 443 -16.33 32.48 -50.17
C SER A 443 -16.45 32.78 -51.67
N PRO A 444 -15.35 32.99 -52.44
CA PRO A 444 -14.60 31.85 -53.00
C PRO A 444 -13.11 32.12 -53.31
N GLY A 445 -12.30 31.06 -53.46
CA GLY A 445 -10.97 31.19 -54.09
C GLY A 445 -10.16 29.89 -54.07
N ALA A 446 -9.94 29.30 -55.24
CA ALA A 446 -9.23 28.04 -55.47
C ALA A 446 -7.74 28.25 -55.83
N LEU A 447 -6.87 27.36 -55.30
CA LEU A 447 -5.64 26.75 -55.87
C LEU A 447 -4.45 27.66 -56.31
N PRO A 448 -3.16 27.22 -56.25
CA PRO A 448 -2.72 25.88 -56.68
C PRO A 448 -1.62 25.17 -55.87
N ALA A 449 -1.50 23.89 -56.24
CA ALA A 449 -0.44 22.96 -55.91
C ALA A 449 0.96 23.50 -56.21
N ILE A 450 1.90 23.20 -55.30
CA ILE A 450 3.33 23.15 -55.63
C ILE A 450 3.78 21.70 -55.48
N GLU A 451 3.87 21.09 -56.64
CA GLU A 451 4.60 19.87 -56.95
C GLU A 451 6.09 20.06 -56.62
N ARG A 452 6.63 19.23 -55.72
CA ARG A 452 8.08 18.97 -55.61
C ARG A 452 8.32 17.49 -55.33
N THR A 453 8.43 16.73 -56.41
CA THR A 453 9.08 15.42 -56.48
C THR A 453 10.62 15.58 -56.59
N PRO A 454 11.41 14.51 -56.38
CA PRO A 454 12.46 14.50 -55.38
C PRO A 454 13.88 14.43 -55.97
N VAL A 455 14.87 14.74 -55.13
CA VAL A 455 16.28 14.32 -55.29
C VAL A 455 16.64 13.77 -53.90
N GLY A 456 16.80 12.48 -53.68
CA GLY A 456 17.74 11.61 -54.38
C GLY A 456 18.99 11.52 -53.51
N GLY A 457 18.90 10.69 -52.46
CA GLY A 457 19.98 10.34 -51.55
C GLY A 457 19.61 9.01 -50.90
N GLU A 458 19.81 7.94 -51.66
CA GLU A 458 19.69 6.55 -51.20
C GLU A 458 20.68 6.32 -50.05
N GLU A 459 20.20 6.41 -48.82
CA GLU A 459 20.71 5.58 -47.73
C GLU A 459 19.70 4.45 -47.61
N ALA A 460 20.09 3.26 -48.07
CA ALA A 460 19.26 2.07 -48.05
C ALA A 460 18.78 1.82 -46.61
N ALA A 461 17.57 2.26 -46.31
CA ALA A 461 16.89 2.01 -45.06
C ALA A 461 16.68 0.49 -44.97
N HIS A 462 17.56 -0.16 -44.22
CA HIS A 462 17.32 -1.51 -43.75
C HIS A 462 15.92 -1.54 -43.12
N PRO A 463 15.03 -2.48 -43.51
CA PRO A 463 13.73 -2.58 -42.89
C PRO A 463 13.94 -2.78 -41.37
N PRO A 464 13.22 -2.03 -40.51
CA PRO A 464 13.35 -2.21 -39.07
C PRO A 464 13.00 -3.66 -38.72
N LEU A 465 14.00 -4.40 -38.27
CA LEU A 465 13.83 -5.66 -37.56
C LEU A 465 13.33 -5.30 -36.16
N TRP A 466 12.09 -5.68 -35.87
CA TRP A 466 11.43 -5.39 -34.61
C TRP A 466 11.90 -6.36 -33.54
N PRO A 467 12.32 -5.89 -32.36
CA PRO A 467 12.83 -6.78 -31.32
C PRO A 467 11.71 -7.60 -30.69
N GLU A 468 11.96 -8.88 -30.41
CA GLU A 468 11.10 -9.68 -29.53
C GLU A 468 11.26 -9.21 -28.08
N ASP A 469 10.33 -9.53 -27.16
CA ASP A 469 10.47 -9.17 -25.73
C ASP A 469 11.76 -9.76 -25.09
N SER A 470 12.33 -10.80 -25.70
CA SER A 470 13.64 -11.38 -25.42
C SER A 470 14.80 -10.39 -25.65
N ASP A 471 14.64 -9.40 -26.52
CA ASP A 471 15.65 -8.40 -26.86
C ASP A 471 15.70 -7.20 -25.89
N LEU A 472 14.65 -7.03 -25.09
CA LEU A 472 14.57 -5.94 -24.11
C LEU A 472 15.54 -6.20 -22.95
N GLY A 473 16.49 -5.29 -22.75
CA GLY A 473 17.52 -5.47 -21.73
C GLY A 473 18.69 -6.36 -22.15
N HIS A 474 18.82 -6.67 -23.44
CA HIS A 474 20.03 -7.29 -23.96
C HIS A 474 21.27 -6.43 -23.72
N HIS A 475 22.37 -7.12 -23.44
CA HIS A 475 23.67 -6.50 -23.34
C HIS A 475 24.20 -6.15 -24.73
N ILE A 476 24.97 -5.08 -24.77
CA ILE A 476 25.77 -4.69 -25.93
C ILE A 476 27.23 -4.83 -25.52
N ASP A 477 27.96 -5.65 -26.24
CA ASP A 477 29.41 -5.73 -26.08
C ASP A 477 30.04 -4.45 -26.63
N LEU A 478 30.69 -3.70 -25.76
CA LEU A 478 31.34 -2.44 -26.13
C LEU A 478 32.78 -2.68 -26.57
N ALA A 479 33.49 -3.56 -25.86
CA ALA A 479 34.84 -3.98 -26.21
C ALA A 479 35.18 -5.30 -25.52
N ALA A 480 35.83 -6.20 -26.23
CA ALA A 480 36.49 -7.35 -25.64
C ALA A 480 37.91 -7.42 -26.20
N ASN A 481 38.90 -7.33 -25.31
CA ASN A 481 40.31 -7.56 -25.65
C ASN A 481 40.88 -8.68 -24.76
N ASP A 482 42.15 -9.00 -24.94
CA ASP A 482 42.82 -10.11 -24.25
C ASP A 482 42.90 -9.93 -22.73
N SER A 483 42.68 -8.73 -22.19
CA SER A 483 42.76 -8.43 -20.75
C SER A 483 41.44 -7.99 -20.11
N GLN A 484 40.50 -7.48 -20.87
CA GLN A 484 39.32 -6.77 -20.37
C GLN A 484 38.09 -6.99 -21.26
N ILE A 485 36.94 -7.09 -20.62
CA ILE A 485 35.62 -7.12 -21.26
C ILE A 485 34.82 -5.92 -20.75
N GLU A 486 34.24 -5.16 -21.67
CA GLU A 486 33.32 -4.06 -21.41
C GLU A 486 32.01 -4.34 -22.14
N TRP A 487 30.90 -4.32 -21.41
CA TRP A 487 29.56 -4.45 -21.96
C TRP A 487 28.64 -3.43 -21.30
N ALA A 488 27.48 -3.19 -21.88
CA ALA A 488 26.49 -2.33 -21.27
C ALA A 488 25.09 -2.90 -21.44
N GLN A 489 24.24 -2.74 -20.43
CA GLN A 489 22.85 -3.18 -20.48
C GLN A 489 21.99 -2.27 -19.61
N PRO A 490 20.71 -2.05 -19.97
CA PRO A 490 19.80 -1.31 -19.12
C PRO A 490 19.28 -2.20 -17.97
N LEU A 491 18.97 -1.56 -16.85
CA LEU A 491 18.37 -2.24 -15.71
C LEU A 491 16.88 -2.50 -15.98
N ARG A 492 16.43 -3.75 -15.92
CA ARG A 492 15.00 -4.12 -16.03
C ARG A 492 14.37 -4.11 -14.63
N LEU A 493 13.06 -3.94 -14.53
CA LEU A 493 12.35 -4.05 -13.25
C LEU A 493 12.58 -5.43 -12.59
N PHE A 494 12.61 -6.49 -13.39
CA PHE A 494 12.94 -7.84 -12.93
C PHE A 494 14.33 -7.91 -12.28
N HIS A 495 15.34 -7.18 -12.78
CA HIS A 495 16.69 -7.16 -12.21
C HIS A 495 16.73 -6.54 -10.81
N VAL A 496 15.96 -5.46 -10.63
CA VAL A 496 15.80 -4.76 -9.34
C VAL A 496 15.12 -5.68 -8.33
N LEU A 497 13.94 -6.22 -8.70
CA LEU A 497 13.13 -7.05 -7.80
C LEU A 497 13.82 -8.36 -7.40
N GLN A 498 14.60 -8.96 -8.30
CA GLN A 498 15.29 -10.22 -8.04
C GLN A 498 16.75 -10.04 -7.58
N GLU A 499 17.20 -8.80 -7.36
CA GLU A 499 18.56 -8.45 -6.94
C GLU A 499 19.62 -9.16 -7.81
N CYS A 500 19.37 -9.17 -9.13
CA CYS A 500 20.16 -9.94 -10.07
C CYS A 500 20.62 -9.14 -11.29
N LEU A 501 21.65 -9.67 -11.95
CA LEU A 501 22.22 -9.13 -13.19
C LEU A 501 22.48 -10.28 -14.17
N PRO A 502 21.77 -10.35 -15.30
CA PRO A 502 22.11 -11.27 -16.39
C PRO A 502 23.52 -10.99 -16.90
N LEU A 503 24.27 -12.04 -17.18
CA LEU A 503 25.63 -11.96 -17.71
C LEU A 503 25.66 -12.33 -19.20
N PRO A 504 26.51 -11.67 -20.02
CA PRO A 504 26.85 -12.14 -21.36
C PRO A 504 27.40 -13.56 -21.32
N ASP A 505 27.04 -14.40 -22.30
CA ASP A 505 27.42 -15.82 -22.34
C ASP A 505 28.94 -16.03 -22.28
N HIS A 506 29.71 -15.16 -22.94
CA HIS A 506 31.17 -15.23 -22.94
C HIS A 506 31.77 -14.84 -21.57
N VAL A 507 31.20 -13.85 -20.87
CA VAL A 507 31.58 -13.49 -19.49
C VAL A 507 31.23 -14.63 -18.53
N ALA A 508 30.04 -15.20 -18.68
CA ALA A 508 29.56 -16.33 -17.89
C ALA A 508 30.45 -17.57 -18.05
N ALA A 509 30.82 -17.92 -19.28
CA ALA A 509 31.69 -19.06 -19.57
C ALA A 509 33.06 -18.91 -18.89
N GLU A 510 33.63 -17.71 -18.87
CA GLU A 510 34.91 -17.43 -18.22
C GLU A 510 34.82 -17.43 -16.70
N LEU A 511 33.75 -16.86 -16.12
CA LEU A 511 33.52 -16.89 -14.67
C LEU A 511 33.26 -18.31 -14.14
N LEU A 512 32.72 -19.19 -14.97
CA LEU A 512 32.43 -20.60 -14.63
C LEU A 512 33.55 -21.57 -15.02
N SER A 513 34.64 -21.10 -15.64
CA SER A 513 35.71 -21.96 -16.15
C SER A 513 36.47 -22.69 -15.03
N PRO A 514 36.92 -23.96 -15.25
CA PRO A 514 37.72 -24.70 -14.27
C PRO A 514 39.05 -23.98 -13.99
N GLY A 515 39.20 -23.41 -12.79
CA GLY A 515 40.34 -22.56 -12.41
C GLY A 515 39.98 -21.09 -12.19
N ALA A 516 38.77 -20.67 -12.58
CA ALA A 516 38.18 -19.41 -12.18
C ALA A 516 37.93 -19.40 -10.66
N PRO A 517 37.91 -18.22 -10.02
CA PRO A 517 37.57 -18.12 -8.61
C PRO A 517 36.14 -18.62 -8.36
N GLN A 518 35.98 -19.88 -7.96
CA GLN A 518 34.75 -20.37 -7.37
C GLN A 518 34.49 -19.56 -6.09
N GLY A 519 33.41 -18.80 -6.10
CA GLY A 519 32.94 -18.04 -4.95
C GLY A 519 33.13 -16.54 -5.10
N CYS A 520 32.01 -15.84 -4.98
CA CYS A 520 31.83 -14.40 -4.79
C CYS A 520 32.58 -13.49 -5.79
N VAL A 521 31.80 -12.85 -6.66
CA VAL A 521 32.22 -11.72 -7.51
C VAL A 521 31.75 -10.44 -6.85
N ARG A 522 32.66 -9.51 -6.61
CA ARG A 522 32.33 -8.18 -6.11
C ARG A 522 31.89 -7.29 -7.28
N VAL A 523 30.70 -6.72 -7.19
CA VAL A 523 30.20 -5.69 -8.10
C VAL A 523 30.40 -4.33 -7.44
N VAL A 524 31.15 -3.45 -8.11
CA VAL A 524 31.40 -2.08 -7.65
C VAL A 524 30.60 -1.09 -8.49
N LEU A 525 29.60 -0.44 -7.91
CA LEU A 525 28.73 0.54 -8.54
C LEU A 525 29.26 1.96 -8.36
N HIS A 526 29.38 2.67 -9.48
CA HIS A 526 29.71 4.08 -9.56
C HIS A 526 28.52 4.85 -10.15
N HIS A 527 27.86 5.68 -9.32
CA HIS A 527 26.76 6.51 -9.78
C HIS A 527 27.27 7.91 -10.15
N THR A 528 27.28 8.25 -11.43
CA THR A 528 27.86 9.52 -11.87
C THR A 528 26.98 10.67 -11.38
N GLY A 529 27.60 11.68 -10.74
CA GLY A 529 26.90 12.85 -10.20
C GLY A 529 26.51 12.75 -8.73
N ARG A 530 26.60 11.56 -8.11
CA ARG A 530 26.32 11.36 -6.68
C ARG A 530 27.16 10.21 -6.12
N ASP A 531 27.87 10.48 -5.02
CA ASP A 531 28.61 9.43 -4.32
C ASP A 531 27.64 8.43 -3.66
N LEU A 532 27.78 7.17 -4.03
CA LEU A 532 27.13 6.08 -3.34
C LEU A 532 27.95 5.72 -2.08
N PRO A 533 27.31 5.66 -0.90
CA PRO A 533 27.89 5.04 0.29
C PRO A 533 28.46 3.64 0.00
N THR A 534 29.49 3.21 0.73
CA THR A 534 30.20 1.95 0.45
C THR A 534 29.29 0.70 0.48
N ASP A 535 28.22 0.71 1.28
CA ASP A 535 27.20 -0.35 1.34
C ASP A 535 26.29 -0.40 0.10
N GLN A 536 26.30 0.65 -0.72
CA GLN A 536 25.58 0.77 -1.99
C GLN A 536 26.49 0.70 -3.20
N SER A 537 27.77 1.00 -3.02
CA SER A 537 28.74 0.99 -4.10
C SER A 537 29.41 -0.37 -4.24
N CYS A 538 29.32 -1.29 -3.28
CA CYS A 538 30.04 -2.57 -3.29
C CYS A 538 29.13 -3.72 -2.87
N HIS A 539 28.92 -4.69 -3.76
CA HIS A 539 28.08 -5.86 -3.52
C HIS A 539 28.85 -7.15 -3.73
N ASP A 540 28.71 -8.08 -2.79
CA ASP A 540 29.26 -9.43 -2.92
C ASP A 540 28.20 -10.32 -3.59
N ALA A 541 28.39 -10.59 -4.88
CA ALA A 541 27.44 -11.29 -5.73
C ALA A 541 27.90 -12.71 -6.07
N TYR A 542 26.96 -13.59 -6.39
CA TYR A 542 27.24 -14.98 -6.70
C TYR A 542 26.73 -15.35 -8.09
N VAL A 543 27.58 -16.01 -8.86
CA VAL A 543 27.20 -16.55 -10.16
C VAL A 543 26.26 -17.73 -9.96
N THR A 544 25.11 -17.69 -10.63
CA THR A 544 24.15 -18.79 -10.67
C THR A 544 23.76 -19.09 -12.09
N VAL A 545 23.50 -20.37 -12.36
CA VAL A 545 23.02 -20.85 -13.66
C VAL A 545 21.64 -21.44 -13.43
N ASP A 546 20.64 -20.93 -14.15
CA ASP A 546 19.29 -21.48 -14.15
C ASP A 546 18.73 -21.61 -15.57
N ARG A 547 17.42 -21.81 -15.70
CA ARG A 547 16.76 -21.99 -17.01
C ARG A 547 16.68 -20.69 -17.83
N GLN A 548 16.91 -19.53 -17.23
CA GLN A 548 16.89 -18.22 -17.87
C GLN A 548 18.29 -17.74 -18.30
N GLY A 549 19.34 -18.51 -17.99
CA GLY A 549 20.72 -18.21 -18.35
C GLY A 549 21.63 -18.12 -17.14
N THR A 550 22.80 -17.49 -17.33
CA THR A 550 23.74 -17.23 -16.25
C THR A 550 23.58 -15.81 -15.75
N ARG A 551 23.52 -15.64 -14.42
CA ARG A 551 23.37 -14.33 -13.78
C ARG A 551 24.12 -14.22 -12.48
N LEU A 552 24.44 -13.00 -12.08
CA LEU A 552 24.87 -12.67 -10.72
C LEU A 552 23.63 -12.41 -9.87
N ASN A 553 23.57 -12.99 -8.66
CA ASN A 553 22.57 -12.67 -7.65
C ASN A 553 23.23 -12.04 -6.42
N GLY A 554 22.46 -11.28 -5.66
CA GLY A 554 22.94 -10.58 -4.46
C GLY A 554 23.46 -9.17 -4.76
N ILE A 555 23.02 -8.59 -5.88
CA ILE A 555 23.31 -7.19 -6.19
C ILE A 555 22.15 -6.36 -5.64
N GLU A 556 22.39 -5.72 -4.50
CA GLU A 556 21.41 -4.87 -3.85
C GLU A 556 21.37 -3.50 -4.54
N TRP A 557 20.62 -3.39 -5.64
CA TRP A 557 20.55 -2.16 -6.44
C TRP A 557 20.22 -0.92 -5.58
N PRO A 558 21.01 0.16 -5.69
CA PRO A 558 20.68 1.43 -5.04
C PRO A 558 19.36 1.98 -5.57
N LEU A 559 18.63 2.64 -4.69
CA LEU A 559 17.31 3.14 -4.98
C LEU A 559 17.31 4.19 -6.12
N ASP A 560 18.37 4.98 -6.26
CA ASP A 560 18.47 5.95 -7.35
C ASP A 560 18.60 5.31 -8.77
N LEU A 561 18.72 3.98 -8.87
CA LEU A 561 18.80 3.25 -10.15
C LEU A 561 17.41 2.73 -10.57
N PHE A 562 16.71 3.48 -11.41
CA PHE A 562 15.37 3.16 -11.93
C PHE A 562 15.37 2.14 -13.09
N PRO A 563 14.27 1.40 -13.32
CA PRO A 563 14.11 0.57 -14.51
C PRO A 563 14.26 1.38 -15.80
N GLY A 564 15.22 0.99 -16.63
CA GLY A 564 15.61 1.67 -17.85
C GLY A 564 16.96 2.39 -17.76
N ILE A 565 17.50 2.63 -16.57
CA ILE A 565 18.82 3.26 -16.44
C ILE A 565 19.91 2.41 -17.12
N TRP A 566 20.80 3.06 -17.86
CA TRP A 566 21.87 2.39 -18.60
C TRP A 566 23.11 2.21 -17.74
N LEU A 567 23.56 0.96 -17.59
CA LEU A 567 24.77 0.61 -16.86
C LEU A 567 25.85 0.12 -17.82
N THR A 568 27.04 0.69 -17.70
CA THR A 568 28.25 0.19 -18.38
C THR A 568 29.06 -0.61 -17.39
N PHE A 569 29.36 -1.86 -17.75
CA PHE A 569 30.11 -2.80 -16.95
C PHE A 569 31.49 -3.00 -17.52
N THR A 570 32.44 -3.19 -16.61
CA THR A 570 33.84 -3.39 -16.94
C THR A 570 34.41 -4.49 -16.07
N TRP A 571 34.97 -5.51 -16.71
CA TRP A 571 35.55 -6.66 -16.02
C TRP A 571 36.92 -6.98 -16.59
N GLN A 572 37.93 -7.01 -15.71
CA GLN A 572 39.25 -7.52 -16.06
C GLN A 572 39.20 -9.05 -16.03
N ARG A 573 39.64 -9.71 -17.11
CA ARG A 573 39.57 -11.17 -17.23
C ARG A 573 40.31 -11.82 -16.05
N GLY A 574 39.65 -12.76 -15.37
CA GLY A 574 40.18 -13.42 -14.18
C GLY A 574 40.06 -12.63 -12.86
N SER A 575 39.59 -11.37 -12.89
CA SER A 575 39.31 -10.59 -11.70
C SER A 575 38.05 -11.09 -10.99
N ARG A 576 37.99 -10.91 -9.66
CA ARG A 576 36.75 -11.07 -8.87
C ARG A 576 35.94 -9.79 -8.77
N VAL A 577 36.35 -8.72 -9.44
CA VAL A 577 35.70 -7.42 -9.34
C VAL A 577 35.15 -7.00 -10.69
N ILE A 578 33.85 -6.74 -10.76
CA ILE A 578 33.16 -6.13 -11.90
C ILE A 578 32.81 -4.70 -11.51
N HIS A 579 33.25 -3.72 -12.29
CA HIS A 579 32.84 -2.34 -12.12
C HIS A 579 31.61 -2.06 -12.96
N ALA A 580 30.67 -1.30 -12.42
CA ALA A 580 29.45 -0.89 -13.08
C ALA A 580 29.27 0.61 -12.90
N ARG A 581 29.00 1.35 -13.97
CA ARG A 581 28.87 2.81 -13.93
C ARG A 581 27.61 3.29 -14.64
N THR A 582 26.96 4.30 -14.08
CA THR A 582 25.92 5.08 -14.76
C THR A 582 26.56 6.27 -15.47
N THR A 583 25.89 6.85 -16.46
CA THR A 583 26.37 8.05 -17.17
C THR A 583 25.29 9.12 -17.09
N LEU A 584 25.64 10.36 -16.73
CA LEU A 584 24.70 11.48 -16.78
C LEU A 584 24.34 11.82 -18.24
N LEU A 585 23.11 12.26 -18.46
CA LEU A 585 22.77 12.94 -19.70
C LEU A 585 23.46 14.30 -19.74
N LEU A 586 23.84 14.76 -20.94
CA LEU A 586 24.36 16.11 -21.14
C LEU A 586 23.35 17.17 -20.71
N GLN A 587 22.07 16.86 -20.88
CA GLN A 587 20.95 17.67 -20.44
C GLN A 587 19.91 16.71 -19.84
N PRO A 588 19.57 16.85 -18.54
CA PRO A 588 18.48 16.07 -17.95
C PRO A 588 17.19 16.29 -18.73
N VAL A 589 16.35 15.27 -18.78
CA VAL A 589 15.05 15.33 -19.49
C VAL A 589 13.94 14.93 -18.54
N THR A 590 12.76 15.49 -18.73
CA THR A 590 11.54 15.02 -18.11
C THR A 590 10.82 14.11 -19.10
N VAL A 591 10.51 12.87 -18.70
CA VAL A 591 9.73 11.92 -19.50
C VAL A 591 8.39 11.70 -18.78
N ASP A 592 7.28 12.11 -19.40
CA ASP A 592 5.93 12.02 -18.81
C ASP A 592 5.81 12.62 -17.39
N GLY A 593 6.59 13.67 -17.10
CA GLY A 593 6.62 14.34 -15.79
C GLY A 593 7.71 13.84 -14.83
N GLU A 594 8.37 12.73 -15.12
CA GLU A 594 9.46 12.19 -14.31
C GLU A 594 10.83 12.73 -14.76
N LEU A 595 11.63 13.27 -13.83
CA LEU A 595 12.97 13.77 -14.12
C LEU A 595 13.96 12.62 -14.28
N ILE A 596 14.59 12.56 -15.45
CA ILE A 596 15.62 11.59 -15.82
C ILE A 596 16.96 12.32 -16.04
N GLU A 597 17.89 12.11 -15.12
CA GLU A 597 19.22 12.75 -15.15
C GLU A 597 20.29 11.87 -15.81
N HIS A 598 20.06 10.55 -15.85
CA HIS A 598 21.04 9.57 -16.35
C HIS A 598 20.62 8.97 -17.68
N ARG A 599 21.60 8.53 -18.46
CA ARG A 599 21.40 7.79 -19.70
C ARG A 599 20.51 6.58 -19.43
N TYR A 600 19.51 6.39 -20.28
CA TYR A 600 18.49 5.36 -20.13
C TYR A 600 18.13 4.71 -21.48
N ASP A 601 17.47 3.55 -21.44
CA ASP A 601 16.80 2.92 -22.58
C ASP A 601 15.32 3.34 -22.59
N PRO A 602 14.87 4.14 -23.58
CA PRO A 602 13.47 4.55 -23.68
C PRO A 602 12.50 3.37 -23.80
N ARG A 603 12.94 2.23 -24.37
CA ARG A 603 12.11 1.03 -24.52
C ARG A 603 11.84 0.38 -23.17
N VAL A 604 12.90 0.23 -22.36
CA VAL A 604 12.78 -0.35 -21.02
C VAL A 604 12.04 0.59 -20.10
N LEU A 605 12.31 1.91 -20.15
CA LEU A 605 11.58 2.90 -19.36
C LEU A 605 10.09 2.87 -19.68
N THR A 606 9.73 2.75 -20.97
CA THR A 606 8.33 2.62 -21.39
C THR A 606 7.70 1.33 -20.88
N ARG A 607 8.42 0.20 -20.99
CA ARG A 607 7.92 -1.15 -20.66
C ARG A 607 7.82 -1.41 -19.15
N ASP A 608 8.83 -0.98 -18.39
CA ASP A 608 9.10 -1.38 -17.01
C ASP A 608 9.05 -0.21 -16.01
N GLY A 609 8.97 1.05 -16.47
CA GLY A 609 8.97 2.24 -15.61
C GLY A 609 7.65 2.50 -14.91
N SER A 610 7.73 3.16 -13.75
CA SER A 610 6.56 3.59 -12.96
C SER A 610 5.83 4.78 -13.59
N ASN A 611 4.51 4.83 -13.46
CA ASN A 611 3.71 5.92 -14.00
C ASN A 611 3.65 7.08 -13.00
N GLY A 612 4.53 8.08 -13.17
CA GLY A 612 4.54 9.31 -12.37
C GLY A 612 3.45 10.31 -12.76
N LEU A 613 2.16 9.92 -12.74
CA LEU A 613 1.08 10.90 -12.93
C LEU A 613 0.91 11.72 -11.64
N TYR A 614 1.59 12.87 -11.60
CA TYR A 614 1.44 13.87 -10.54
C TYR A 614 0.08 14.56 -10.58
N ALA A 615 -0.34 14.90 -9.37
CA ALA A 615 -1.36 15.86 -8.97
C ALA A 615 -1.50 17.08 -9.88
N GLY A 616 -2.74 17.36 -10.27
CA GLY A 616 -3.14 18.66 -10.79
C GLY A 616 -4.09 18.57 -11.97
N THR A 617 -5.39 18.76 -11.69
CA THR A 617 -6.47 19.06 -12.65
C THR A 617 -7.14 17.85 -13.31
N GLU A 618 -8.03 17.18 -12.57
CA GLU A 618 -9.17 16.49 -13.17
C GLU A 618 -10.25 17.54 -13.50
N PRO A 619 -10.68 17.72 -14.77
CA PRO A 619 -11.86 18.51 -15.06
C PRO A 619 -13.10 17.73 -14.62
N ALA A 620 -13.97 18.40 -13.86
CA ALA A 620 -15.29 17.89 -13.51
C ALA A 620 -16.10 17.57 -14.78
N GLY A 621 -16.32 16.29 -15.06
CA GLY A 621 -17.08 15.80 -16.22
C GLY A 621 -17.85 14.53 -15.90
N GLU A 622 -19.16 14.60 -16.12
CA GLU A 622 -20.25 13.62 -16.00
C GLU A 622 -19.92 12.14 -15.72
N ILE A 623 -20.55 11.64 -14.66
CA ILE A 623 -20.56 10.26 -14.16
C ILE A 623 -21.17 9.32 -15.21
N LEU A 624 -20.33 8.51 -15.86
CA LEU A 624 -20.77 7.27 -16.52
C LEU A 624 -20.67 6.08 -15.53
N PRO A 625 -21.54 5.05 -15.62
CA PRO A 625 -21.60 3.98 -14.63
C PRO A 625 -20.34 3.07 -14.63
N ALA A 626 -19.59 3.09 -13.52
CA ALA A 626 -18.27 2.49 -13.35
C ALA A 626 -18.27 0.99 -12.96
N HIS A 627 -18.79 0.10 -13.80
CA HIS A 627 -18.65 -1.35 -13.57
C HIS A 627 -18.24 -2.17 -14.79
N GLN A 628 -17.93 -1.51 -15.92
CA GLN A 628 -17.50 -2.15 -17.17
C GLN A 628 -16.57 -1.24 -18.00
N ALA A 629 -16.03 -0.17 -17.40
CA ALA A 629 -15.26 0.84 -18.09
C ALA A 629 -13.76 0.62 -17.82
N MET A 630 -13.00 0.46 -18.90
CA MET A 630 -11.54 0.52 -18.90
C MET A 630 -11.12 1.92 -18.41
N THR A 631 -10.11 2.04 -17.54
CA THR A 631 -9.54 3.38 -17.25
C THR A 631 -8.51 3.78 -18.31
N THR A 632 -8.29 5.08 -18.48
CA THR A 632 -7.27 5.59 -19.39
C THR A 632 -5.85 5.17 -18.96
N VAL A 633 -5.60 5.07 -17.65
CA VAL A 633 -4.31 4.61 -17.10
C VAL A 633 -4.07 3.14 -17.44
N GLN A 634 -5.04 2.25 -17.21
CA GLN A 634 -4.92 0.82 -17.52
C GLN A 634 -4.71 0.57 -19.02
N LEU A 635 -5.39 1.34 -19.88
CA LEU A 635 -5.28 1.18 -21.32
C LEU A 635 -3.90 1.63 -21.79
N LEU A 636 -3.40 2.73 -21.23
CA LEU A 636 -2.06 3.21 -21.50
C LEU A 636 -0.98 2.21 -21.04
N THR A 637 -1.11 1.66 -19.83
CA THR A 637 -0.18 0.63 -19.31
C THR A 637 -0.22 -0.63 -20.19
N THR A 638 -1.39 -1.06 -20.65
CA THR A 638 -1.53 -2.21 -21.57
C THR A 638 -0.78 -1.95 -22.87
N ILE A 639 -0.98 -0.79 -23.48
CA ILE A 639 -0.31 -0.40 -24.74
C ILE A 639 1.21 -0.33 -24.52
N ARG A 640 1.67 0.24 -23.42
CA ARG A 640 3.11 0.32 -23.07
C ARG A 640 3.73 -1.06 -22.82
N ARG A 641 3.02 -1.97 -22.15
CA ARG A 641 3.52 -3.31 -21.78
C ARG A 641 3.47 -4.34 -22.90
N LEU A 642 2.48 -4.28 -23.79
CA LEU A 642 2.30 -5.26 -24.86
C LEU A 642 2.48 -4.71 -26.26
N GLY A 643 2.51 -3.39 -26.42
CA GLY A 643 2.71 -2.76 -27.71
C GLY A 643 4.10 -3.06 -28.28
N LEU A 644 4.16 -3.07 -29.60
CA LEU A 644 5.38 -3.05 -30.40
C LEU A 644 6.19 -1.79 -30.04
N LEU A 645 7.39 -1.96 -29.51
CA LEU A 645 8.25 -0.85 -29.11
C LEU A 645 9.20 -0.45 -30.24
N ASP A 646 9.27 0.85 -30.52
CA ASP A 646 10.34 1.41 -31.36
C ASP A 646 11.57 1.82 -30.53
N ARG A 647 12.66 2.18 -31.20
CA ARG A 647 13.92 2.62 -30.57
C ARG A 647 13.81 3.90 -29.72
N TYR A 648 12.69 4.63 -29.81
CA TYR A 648 12.43 5.85 -29.06
C TYR A 648 11.49 5.62 -27.88
N GLY A 649 11.02 4.38 -27.66
CA GLY A 649 10.07 4.06 -26.61
C GLY A 649 8.61 4.31 -27.00
N CYS A 650 8.31 4.57 -28.28
CA CYS A 650 6.92 4.59 -28.72
C CYS A 650 6.37 3.17 -28.71
N ALA A 651 5.19 2.99 -28.14
CA ALA A 651 4.51 1.69 -28.08
C ALA A 651 3.30 1.70 -29.01
N LEU A 652 3.28 0.78 -29.98
CA LEU A 652 2.21 0.65 -30.97
C LEU A 652 1.46 -0.67 -30.77
N LEU A 653 0.15 -0.61 -30.69
CA LEU A 653 -0.70 -1.79 -30.57
C LEU A 653 -1.86 -1.68 -31.55
N ALA A 654 -2.14 -2.74 -32.31
CA ALA A 654 -3.25 -2.71 -33.23
C ALA A 654 -4.55 -2.51 -32.44
N ARG A 655 -5.40 -1.57 -32.90
CA ARG A 655 -6.66 -1.25 -32.21
C ARG A 655 -7.54 -2.50 -32.05
N THR A 656 -7.50 -3.40 -33.03
CA THR A 656 -8.21 -4.67 -33.03
C THR A 656 -7.71 -5.65 -31.96
N ASP A 657 -6.47 -5.51 -31.50
CA ASP A 657 -5.85 -6.39 -30.51
C ASP A 657 -5.99 -5.85 -29.09
N LEU A 658 -6.42 -4.59 -28.91
CA LEU A 658 -6.64 -4.01 -27.59
C LEU A 658 -7.49 -4.90 -26.68
N PRO A 659 -8.61 -5.51 -27.11
CA PRO A 659 -9.39 -6.38 -26.23
C PRO A 659 -8.62 -7.63 -25.78
N ALA A 660 -7.76 -8.19 -26.64
CA ALA A 660 -6.94 -9.35 -26.29
C ALA A 660 -5.75 -8.96 -25.41
N ALA A 661 -5.12 -7.82 -25.69
CA ALA A 661 -4.00 -7.28 -24.93
C ALA A 661 -4.43 -6.86 -23.52
N VAL A 662 -5.56 -6.16 -23.40
CA VAL A 662 -6.15 -5.79 -22.11
C VAL A 662 -6.43 -7.04 -21.30
N ARG A 663 -7.05 -8.06 -21.89
CA ARG A 663 -7.27 -9.36 -21.25
C ARG A 663 -5.98 -10.06 -20.83
N ALA A 664 -4.91 -9.94 -21.62
CA ALA A 664 -3.63 -10.56 -21.30
C ALA A 664 -2.91 -9.90 -20.12
N ILE A 665 -3.04 -8.58 -19.95
CA ILE A 665 -2.47 -7.84 -18.81
C ILE A 665 -3.36 -7.90 -17.57
N THR A 666 -4.66 -7.68 -17.74
CA THR A 666 -5.62 -7.63 -16.62
C THR A 666 -6.09 -9.01 -16.18
N GLY A 667 -6.05 -10.02 -17.06
CA GLY A 667 -6.61 -11.34 -16.79
C GLY A 667 -8.15 -11.40 -16.83
N GLU A 668 -8.83 -10.30 -17.17
CA GLU A 668 -10.29 -10.18 -17.13
C GLU A 668 -10.96 -10.46 -18.49
N ASP A 669 -11.93 -11.39 -18.51
CA ASP A 669 -12.80 -11.65 -19.68
C ASP A 669 -14.02 -10.70 -19.76
N GLY A 670 -14.18 -9.79 -18.79
CA GLY A 670 -15.39 -8.99 -18.57
C GLY A 670 -15.37 -7.55 -19.12
N ILE A 671 -14.22 -7.03 -19.54
CA ILE A 671 -14.11 -5.67 -20.06
C ILE A 671 -14.82 -5.59 -21.42
N LYS A 672 -15.90 -4.81 -21.49
CA LYS A 672 -16.65 -4.63 -22.72
C LYS A 672 -15.82 -3.81 -23.71
N ALA A 673 -15.86 -4.20 -24.99
CA ALA A 673 -15.23 -3.44 -26.07
C ALA A 673 -15.61 -1.95 -26.04
N THR A 674 -16.84 -1.62 -25.63
CA THR A 674 -17.31 -0.23 -25.48
C THR A 674 -16.57 0.55 -24.40
N GLY A 675 -16.10 -0.09 -23.33
CA GLY A 675 -15.29 0.55 -22.28
C GLY A 675 -13.87 0.83 -22.74
N ILE A 676 -13.26 -0.11 -23.47
CA ILE A 676 -11.95 0.09 -24.12
C ILE A 676 -12.02 1.25 -25.10
N GLU A 677 -13.09 1.31 -25.91
CA GLU A 677 -13.29 2.38 -26.89
C GLU A 677 -13.54 3.75 -26.24
N ALA A 678 -14.22 3.81 -25.08
CA ALA A 678 -14.39 5.04 -24.32
C ALA A 678 -13.06 5.57 -23.76
N ALA A 679 -12.27 4.70 -23.11
CA ALA A 679 -10.94 5.07 -22.62
C ALA A 679 -9.97 5.44 -23.75
N LEU A 680 -10.06 4.75 -24.88
CA LEU A 680 -9.29 5.08 -26.07
C LEU A 680 -9.68 6.47 -26.60
N ALA A 681 -10.97 6.77 -26.70
CA ALA A 681 -11.45 8.07 -27.15
C ALA A 681 -10.99 9.20 -26.22
N GLU A 682 -10.97 8.97 -24.91
CA GLU A 682 -10.45 9.92 -23.93
C GLU A 682 -8.94 10.14 -24.09
N LEU A 683 -8.13 9.07 -24.19
CA LEU A 683 -6.69 9.19 -24.39
C LEU A 683 -6.31 9.84 -25.73
N LEU A 684 -7.11 9.63 -26.78
CA LEU A 684 -6.96 10.29 -28.07
C LEU A 684 -7.34 11.77 -27.97
N SER A 685 -8.40 12.12 -27.24
CA SER A 685 -8.84 13.51 -27.08
C SER A 685 -7.89 14.32 -26.20
N SER A 686 -7.28 13.68 -25.19
CA SER A 686 -6.24 14.26 -24.36
C SER A 686 -4.85 14.23 -25.02
N ALA A 687 -4.75 13.80 -26.29
CA ALA A 687 -3.51 13.65 -27.06
C ALA A 687 -2.41 12.81 -26.38
N ARG A 688 -2.79 11.92 -25.45
CA ARG A 688 -1.89 10.95 -24.81
C ARG A 688 -1.64 9.72 -25.68
N LEU A 689 -2.56 9.45 -26.59
CA LEU A 689 -2.42 8.48 -27.67
C LEU A 689 -2.65 9.16 -29.02
N THR A 690 -2.09 8.56 -30.07
CA THR A 690 -2.33 8.95 -31.46
C THR A 690 -2.65 7.73 -32.31
N ILE A 691 -3.24 7.93 -33.50
CA ILE A 691 -3.49 6.86 -34.46
C ILE A 691 -2.40 6.85 -35.53
N ALA A 692 -1.89 5.65 -35.83
CA ALA A 692 -0.96 5.37 -36.91
C ALA A 692 -1.51 4.21 -37.77
N TRP A 693 -0.86 3.95 -38.91
CA TRP A 693 -1.23 2.85 -39.80
C TRP A 693 -0.11 1.84 -39.87
N GLY A 694 -0.45 0.56 -39.71
CA GLY A 694 0.45 -0.58 -39.84
C GLY A 694 -0.09 -1.60 -40.82
N SER A 695 0.55 -2.77 -40.89
CA SER A 695 0.03 -3.95 -41.58
C SER A 695 0.14 -5.18 -40.71
N ARG A 696 -0.53 -6.26 -41.13
CA ARG A 696 -0.53 -7.54 -40.42
C ARG A 696 0.03 -8.64 -41.31
N GLY A 697 1.10 -9.27 -40.85
CA GLY A 697 1.77 -10.38 -41.52
C GLY A 697 0.94 -11.66 -41.55
N VAL A 698 1.41 -12.64 -42.32
CA VAL A 698 0.75 -13.96 -42.48
C VAL A 698 0.76 -14.80 -41.19
N ASP A 699 1.61 -14.42 -40.24
CA ASP A 699 1.79 -14.98 -38.91
C ASP A 699 1.05 -14.21 -37.81
N ASP A 700 0.17 -13.27 -38.19
CA ASP A 700 -0.54 -12.34 -37.29
C ASP A 700 0.37 -11.30 -36.60
N THR A 701 1.64 -11.21 -37.01
CA THR A 701 2.58 -10.20 -36.51
C THR A 701 2.21 -8.81 -37.02
N THR A 702 2.20 -7.82 -36.13
CA THR A 702 1.92 -6.42 -36.49
C THR A 702 3.19 -5.72 -36.96
N HIS A 703 3.13 -5.04 -38.11
CA HIS A 703 4.22 -4.28 -38.71
C HIS A 703 3.87 -2.78 -38.81
N HIS A 704 4.86 -1.91 -38.61
CA HIS A 704 4.72 -0.45 -38.82
C HIS A 704 6.02 0.18 -39.34
N PRO A 705 6.09 0.81 -40.52
CA PRO A 705 4.97 1.18 -41.39
C PRO A 705 4.37 -0.04 -42.11
N PRO A 706 3.22 0.13 -42.81
CA PRO A 706 2.58 -0.95 -43.54
C PRO A 706 3.50 -1.53 -44.63
N GLN A 707 3.65 -2.86 -44.68
CA GLN A 707 4.43 -3.56 -45.70
C GLN A 707 3.62 -3.76 -46.99
N PRO A 708 4.25 -3.68 -48.18
CA PRO A 708 3.57 -3.93 -49.44
C PRO A 708 2.96 -5.34 -49.53
N GLY A 709 1.68 -5.42 -49.84
CA GLY A 709 0.97 -6.70 -50.03
C GLY A 709 0.34 -7.28 -48.76
N GLU A 710 0.57 -6.68 -47.59
CA GLU A 710 -0.09 -7.05 -46.34
C GLU A 710 -1.36 -6.22 -46.08
N PRO A 711 -2.37 -6.78 -45.41
CA PRO A 711 -3.56 -6.04 -45.00
C PRO A 711 -3.19 -4.92 -44.01
N THR A 712 -3.63 -3.70 -44.32
CA THR A 712 -3.41 -2.52 -43.46
C THR A 712 -4.30 -2.56 -42.23
N VAL A 713 -3.77 -2.19 -41.06
CA VAL A 713 -4.48 -2.13 -39.77
C VAL A 713 -4.24 -0.79 -39.07
N GLU A 714 -5.22 -0.35 -38.28
CA GLU A 714 -5.10 0.85 -37.44
C GLU A 714 -4.33 0.53 -36.16
N LEU A 715 -3.30 1.33 -35.87
CA LEU A 715 -2.46 1.20 -34.68
C LEU A 715 -2.71 2.36 -33.73
N VAL A 716 -2.87 2.04 -32.46
CA VAL A 716 -2.88 3.01 -31.37
C VAL A 716 -1.45 3.19 -30.87
N CYS A 717 -0.99 4.43 -30.84
CA CYS A 717 0.40 4.79 -30.60
C CYS A 717 0.53 5.64 -29.34
N TYR A 718 1.22 5.10 -28.34
CA TYR A 718 1.77 5.86 -27.23
C TYR A 718 3.14 6.41 -27.64
N ARG A 719 3.36 7.70 -27.34
CA ARG A 719 4.66 8.36 -27.52
C ARG A 719 5.05 9.04 -26.19
N PRO A 720 6.20 8.72 -25.61
CA PRO A 720 6.70 9.41 -24.42
C PRO A 720 6.81 10.92 -24.66
N HIS A 721 6.35 11.72 -23.70
CA HIS A 721 6.51 13.17 -23.75
C HIS A 721 7.84 13.57 -23.09
N CYS A 722 8.87 13.78 -23.92
CA CYS A 722 10.19 14.17 -23.46
C CYS A 722 10.39 15.69 -23.58
N VAL A 723 10.76 16.34 -22.47
CA VAL A 723 11.09 17.78 -22.43
C VAL A 723 12.43 17.96 -21.73
N ASP A 724 13.30 18.83 -22.25
CA ASP A 724 14.57 19.12 -21.58
C ASP A 724 14.34 19.85 -20.24
N ALA A 725 14.97 19.36 -19.17
CA ALA A 725 14.88 19.97 -17.85
C ALA A 725 15.98 21.06 -17.66
N PRO A 726 15.70 22.16 -16.94
CA PRO A 726 16.72 23.18 -16.63
C PRO A 726 17.80 22.63 -15.68
N GLY A 727 19.07 22.67 -16.08
CA GLY A 727 20.15 21.89 -15.45
C GLY A 727 20.65 22.38 -14.08
N ALA A 728 20.93 21.43 -13.18
CA ALA A 728 21.70 21.61 -11.95
C ALA A 728 23.07 20.89 -12.07
N THR A 729 24.14 21.55 -11.65
CA THR A 729 25.54 21.10 -11.81
C THR A 729 25.99 20.23 -10.62
N PRO A 730 26.70 19.08 -10.79
CA PRO A 730 27.15 18.24 -9.68
C PRO A 730 28.60 18.52 -9.24
N ALA A 731 28.86 18.45 -7.93
CA ALA A 731 30.17 18.70 -7.32
C ALA A 731 30.65 17.52 -6.43
N GLY A 732 31.81 16.96 -6.79
CA GLY A 732 32.98 16.73 -5.90
C GLY A 732 32.97 15.59 -4.88
N GLU A 733 33.63 14.49 -5.24
CA GLU A 733 33.97 13.28 -4.46
C GLU A 733 34.93 13.52 -3.26
N THR A 734 34.85 12.70 -2.19
CA THR A 734 36.02 12.19 -1.44
C THR A 734 35.73 10.92 -0.60
N ASN A 735 36.61 9.91 -0.73
CA ASN A 735 36.63 8.56 -0.14
C ASN A 735 37.10 8.49 1.35
N ASP A 736 36.68 7.44 2.10
CA ASP A 736 37.61 6.41 2.65
C ASP A 736 36.93 5.23 3.43
N VAL A 737 37.68 4.13 3.54
CA VAL A 737 37.32 2.69 3.67
C VAL A 737 37.44 2.11 5.10
N ALA A 738 36.66 1.08 5.49
CA ALA A 738 37.13 -0.10 6.28
C ALA A 738 36.10 -1.25 6.47
N MET A 739 36.58 -2.49 6.36
CA MET A 739 35.90 -3.81 6.39
C MET A 739 35.67 -4.43 7.79
N ALA A 740 34.73 -5.39 7.92
CA ALA A 740 35.00 -6.78 8.39
C ALA A 740 33.74 -7.68 8.43
N SER A 741 33.95 -8.98 8.17
CA SER A 741 32.99 -10.07 7.91
C SER A 741 32.60 -10.91 9.13
N THR A 742 31.55 -11.76 9.01
CA THR A 742 31.58 -13.22 9.24
C THR A 742 30.17 -13.86 9.13
N GLY A 743 30.06 -15.00 8.44
CA GLY A 743 28.80 -15.58 7.98
C GLY A 743 28.21 -16.74 8.78
N ARG A 744 27.12 -17.36 8.26
CA ARG A 744 26.63 -18.67 8.73
C ARG A 744 25.65 -19.40 7.79
N ALA A 745 25.98 -20.68 7.58
CA ALA A 745 25.21 -21.92 7.35
C ALA A 745 23.80 -21.91 6.72
N VAL A 746 23.71 -22.68 5.62
CA VAL A 746 22.55 -23.11 4.85
C VAL A 746 21.59 -24.00 5.67
N ARG A 747 20.27 -23.80 5.53
CA ARG A 747 19.21 -24.72 5.96
C ARG A 747 18.35 -25.14 4.76
N GLU A 748 17.92 -26.39 4.77
CA GLU A 748 17.09 -27.03 3.73
C GLU A 748 15.62 -26.55 3.83
N HIS A 749 14.97 -26.36 2.68
CA HIS A 749 13.58 -25.88 2.61
C HIS A 749 12.70 -26.83 1.77
N ASN A 750 11.48 -27.05 2.24
CA ASN A 750 10.46 -27.84 1.55
C ASN A 750 9.58 -26.91 0.70
N VAL A 751 9.39 -27.25 -0.58
CA VAL A 751 8.52 -26.52 -1.50
C VAL A 751 7.19 -27.27 -1.60
N ALA A 752 6.07 -26.56 -1.40
CA ALA A 752 4.72 -27.12 -1.53
C ALA A 752 4.32 -27.31 -3.00
N GLY A 753 3.31 -28.14 -3.26
CA GLY A 753 2.81 -28.40 -4.61
C GLY A 753 2.02 -27.20 -5.15
N PHE A 754 2.10 -26.94 -6.46
CA PHE A 754 1.45 -25.79 -7.10
C PHE A 754 0.98 -26.12 -8.52
N LEU A 755 0.06 -25.30 -9.05
CA LEU A 755 -0.44 -25.41 -10.42
C LEU A 755 0.48 -24.69 -11.40
N ARG A 756 0.82 -25.36 -12.49
CA ARG A 756 1.65 -24.81 -13.56
C ARG A 756 0.87 -24.83 -14.86
N ARG A 757 0.74 -23.68 -15.52
CA ARG A 757 0.10 -23.59 -16.85
C ARG A 757 0.96 -24.31 -17.89
N ILE A 758 0.37 -25.22 -18.65
CA ILE A 758 1.02 -25.99 -19.73
C ILE A 758 0.29 -25.91 -21.08
N GLY A 759 -0.87 -25.24 -21.14
CA GLY A 759 -1.66 -25.10 -22.36
C GLY A 759 -0.92 -24.40 -23.50
N HIS A 760 0.01 -23.49 -23.18
CA HIS A 760 0.91 -22.86 -24.15
C HIS A 760 1.88 -23.85 -24.83
N LEU A 761 2.05 -25.06 -24.26
CA LEU A 761 2.85 -26.13 -24.84
C LEU A 761 2.02 -27.11 -25.69
N LYS A 762 0.72 -26.83 -25.90
CA LYS A 762 -0.27 -27.76 -26.50
C LYS A 762 -0.30 -29.13 -25.81
N LYS A 763 -0.03 -29.15 -24.50
CA LYS A 763 -0.02 -30.35 -23.65
C LYS A 763 -1.16 -30.27 -22.64
N GLU A 764 -1.74 -31.41 -22.34
CA GLU A 764 -2.72 -31.57 -21.26
C GLU A 764 -2.10 -32.26 -20.04
N ALA A 765 -2.66 -31.99 -18.86
CA ALA A 765 -2.25 -32.70 -17.65
C ALA A 765 -2.47 -34.19 -17.81
N THR A 766 -1.47 -34.97 -17.41
CA THR A 766 -1.61 -36.44 -17.39
C THR A 766 -2.71 -36.85 -16.41
N PRO A 767 -3.38 -38.00 -16.63
CA PRO A 767 -4.40 -38.51 -15.70
C PRO A 767 -3.90 -38.64 -14.26
N GLU A 768 -2.62 -38.97 -14.07
CA GLU A 768 -1.97 -39.00 -12.76
C GLU A 768 -1.90 -37.62 -12.09
N GLN A 769 -1.58 -36.55 -12.83
CA GLN A 769 -1.52 -35.20 -12.24
C GLN A 769 -2.90 -34.62 -11.97
N ARG A 770 -3.90 -34.94 -12.80
CA ARG A 770 -5.31 -34.64 -12.52
C ARG A 770 -5.81 -35.39 -11.28
N ALA A 771 -5.42 -36.66 -11.10
CA ALA A 771 -5.76 -37.45 -9.92
C ALA A 771 -5.09 -36.92 -8.63
N LEU A 772 -3.81 -36.53 -8.70
CA LEU A 772 -3.08 -35.93 -7.59
C LEU A 772 -3.65 -34.57 -7.18
N TYR A 773 -4.05 -33.74 -8.15
CA TYR A 773 -4.78 -32.50 -7.87
C TYR A 773 -6.11 -32.79 -7.17
N ARG A 774 -6.89 -33.77 -7.64
CA ARG A 774 -8.13 -34.20 -6.96
C ARG A 774 -7.91 -34.73 -5.55
N GLU A 775 -6.75 -35.33 -5.29
CA GLU A 775 -6.39 -35.85 -3.97
C GLU A 775 -5.97 -34.72 -3.03
N ASP A 776 -5.12 -33.79 -3.49
CA ASP A 776 -4.69 -32.63 -2.70
C ASP A 776 -5.82 -31.60 -2.52
N HIS A 777 -6.67 -31.35 -3.52
CA HIS A 777 -7.87 -30.52 -3.41
C HIS A 777 -8.87 -31.09 -2.36
N ARG A 778 -8.98 -32.43 -2.26
CA ARG A 778 -9.76 -33.08 -1.19
C ARG A 778 -9.07 -33.01 0.17
N ARG A 779 -7.75 -33.20 0.21
CA ARG A 779 -6.94 -33.17 1.42
C ARG A 779 -6.90 -31.79 2.07
N PHE A 780 -6.83 -30.72 1.28
CA PHE A 780 -6.67 -29.33 1.73
C PHE A 780 -7.97 -28.51 1.70
N ARG A 781 -9.11 -29.09 1.28
CA ARG A 781 -10.44 -28.46 1.27
C ARG A 781 -10.46 -27.09 0.57
N LEU A 782 -9.73 -26.98 -0.55
CA LEU A 782 -9.64 -25.76 -1.35
C LEU A 782 -11.03 -25.42 -1.93
N SER A 783 -11.36 -24.12 -1.99
CA SER A 783 -12.60 -23.64 -2.60
C SER A 783 -12.41 -23.51 -4.12
N GLY A 784 -13.30 -24.11 -4.92
CA GLY A 784 -13.19 -24.15 -6.38
C GLY A 784 -13.55 -25.52 -6.97
N PRO A 785 -13.53 -25.66 -8.31
CA PRO A 785 -13.84 -26.93 -8.97
C PRO A 785 -12.76 -27.98 -8.66
N ALA A 786 -13.20 -29.18 -8.23
CA ALA A 786 -12.32 -30.27 -7.82
C ALA A 786 -11.49 -30.88 -8.97
N GLU A 787 -11.73 -30.47 -10.22
CA GLU A 787 -11.02 -30.93 -11.40
C GLU A 787 -10.05 -29.86 -11.88
N LEU A 788 -8.87 -30.29 -12.33
CA LEU A 788 -7.80 -29.38 -12.73
C LEU A 788 -8.19 -28.62 -14.01
N PRO A 789 -8.09 -27.27 -14.05
CA PRO A 789 -8.49 -26.48 -15.22
C PRO A 789 -7.73 -26.86 -16.50
N ASP A 790 -8.39 -26.77 -17.65
CA ASP A 790 -7.78 -27.16 -18.92
C ASP A 790 -6.56 -26.29 -19.25
N GLY A 791 -5.50 -26.95 -19.71
CA GLY A 791 -4.21 -26.29 -19.97
C GLY A 791 -3.37 -26.02 -18.72
N PHE A 792 -3.68 -26.61 -17.56
CA PHE A 792 -2.81 -26.59 -16.37
C PHE A 792 -2.28 -27.99 -16.06
N THR A 793 -1.31 -28.09 -15.16
CA THR A 793 -0.73 -29.34 -14.65
C THR A 793 -0.36 -29.17 -13.17
N TYR A 794 -0.33 -30.26 -12.40
CA TYR A 794 -0.08 -30.22 -10.96
C TYR A 794 1.34 -30.67 -10.59
N VAL A 795 2.12 -29.77 -10.00
CA VAL A 795 3.50 -30.02 -9.56
C VAL A 795 3.50 -30.42 -8.09
N ARG A 796 4.09 -31.58 -7.78
CA ARG A 796 4.11 -32.12 -6.41
C ARG A 796 5.02 -31.31 -5.47
N PRO A 797 4.74 -31.33 -4.15
CA PRO A 797 5.70 -30.89 -3.15
C PRO A 797 7.03 -31.62 -3.31
N HIS A 798 8.15 -30.90 -3.28
CA HIS A 798 9.48 -31.50 -3.33
C HIS A 798 10.46 -30.73 -2.44
N LYS A 799 11.52 -31.41 -2.00
CA LYS A 799 12.56 -30.82 -1.17
C LYS A 799 13.66 -30.24 -2.07
N ARG A 800 14.16 -29.06 -1.72
CA ARG A 800 15.38 -28.50 -2.31
C ARG A 800 16.43 -28.34 -1.21
N SER A 801 17.56 -29.01 -1.37
CA SER A 801 18.80 -28.70 -0.66
C SER A 801 19.50 -27.54 -1.37
N ARG A 802 20.00 -26.56 -0.61
CA ARG A 802 20.84 -25.46 -1.11
C ARG A 802 22.30 -25.89 -1.12
#